data_AF-A0A420J1F2-F1
#
_entry.id   AF-A0A420J1F2-F1
#
_cell.length_a   1.000
_cell.length_b   1.000
_cell.length_c   1.000
_cell.angle_alpha   90.00
_cell.angle_beta   90.00
_cell.angle_gamma   90.00
#
_symmetry.space_group_name_H-M   'P 1'
#
loop_
_entity.id
_entity.type
_entity.pdbx_description
1 polymer ?
#
loop_
_entity_poly.entity_id
_entity_poly.type
_entity_poly.pdbx_seq_one_letter_code
_entity_poly.pdbx_strand_id
1 'polypeptide(L)'
;MKDSSHFKHVQDELHVYFETTIDRAMAKITNIPLVQKNDLNRLNKSIPNRARPEDFILKMKHSAAYIEGIRNWKSDENHIPTLNDSKNYMATPFAEPYFVIAEHESQIEAECLNISQENSSPDELRTKFHVIANTISNYLKKVGNLYQGNPEQMSKMLLLVLELWVQMDRCAVQLYGLLEEFSPGIPHDLTNVCLLPCLDDLERLHRVQKYLLHRQQNCDTKRTIFDQPSEICFAVQYYDSLPKKSAMKTSLKKIQEDAKRQRDAKEREWNNENMEYNALVAKESTMSHEYFNGHHDTKRCSKCYTGRVIRRCKIEIHEWPLPSNTVQLKTALFELHCPTEISIYRDISWTIMSDVVSMSGERENFNNEFLLSSYVALKRYATAPESKIFSLASTKKAFSMSHYATVKFPARLSDVCLPNGADYRYYDLKHRSWPPQPQVLSFAAHSSLIFPSNSVYSSLNRYPEFAVDKRGPSSYSIIASRTRCPAGILMKEFLAMQALFSGYEHRWPQILIELGSQNINLSNESAYFLMNQLILQVGPRDNDNVRGIVHRIFLDPNFCNRLVYWINWRLDEISSIVKRREVYCMEILLSLALRLFEIGDSEGKKEGFNLVQKAREITLKWLSQLQVDVEHANNSDTREIFSQLAVWVSLLCRRTFIVFRSSVSISSSLFYSYLRSTVSLHENLGDNYAALPNSLRAVLVRDSMLVWSIRHLLRASVNMGEIVTVLSCYVSSLSLSQTNNKSSVTFLPAPYDWCISIKTNESAEFKQQNVILNLLTGNLLVNGKPIGRLPNEWKENEIYQRLFGHEQIKVLSSNIKGMDYMSVGEIHEHKVHFGFRKGKFVIQAVTLQGTLEFLPHEIFLGEHSSDLPNFLISKCAHWLNHRTNCIEICTMTNPWKHKPENWKIDLSKRIASSDSPGNNMILIDPHSSQFNAISSIFKDFEMPSEILVYANRLRYIKIYLPRLELRFFINRNHRFECSELSSEIDPNQDIGTCISTKNQSFNDWK
;
A
#
# COMPACT_ATOMS: atom_id res chain seq x y z
N MET A 1 -21.49 89.94 2.28
CA MET A 1 -22.35 90.72 1.37
C MET A 1 -21.73 90.75 -0.02
N LYS A 2 -21.98 89.72 -0.84
CA LYS A 2 -21.88 89.76 -2.32
C LYS A 2 -22.46 88.51 -3.04
N ASP A 3 -23.29 87.70 -2.37
CA ASP A 3 -23.94 86.51 -2.96
C ASP A 3 -25.47 86.53 -2.98
N SER A 4 -26.11 87.55 -2.39
CA SER A 4 -27.58 87.59 -2.30
C SER A 4 -28.26 87.96 -3.63
N SER A 5 -27.57 88.65 -4.53
CA SER A 5 -28.13 89.02 -5.85
C SER A 5 -28.06 87.87 -6.85
N HIS A 6 -27.06 86.99 -6.73
CA HIS A 6 -26.93 85.82 -7.60
C HIS A 6 -27.98 84.75 -7.25
N PHE A 7 -28.23 84.54 -5.95
CA PHE A 7 -29.27 83.61 -5.49
C PHE A 7 -30.67 84.00 -5.95
N LYS A 8 -30.99 85.31 -5.95
CA LYS A 8 -32.30 85.80 -6.38
C LYS A 8 -32.50 85.63 -7.90
N HIS A 9 -31.46 85.84 -8.69
CA HIS A 9 -31.51 85.63 -10.13
C HIS A 9 -31.69 84.14 -10.50
N VAL A 10 -30.98 83.24 -9.81
CA VAL A 10 -31.13 81.78 -10.00
C VAL A 10 -32.51 81.31 -9.55
N GLN A 11 -33.06 81.88 -8.47
CA GLN A 11 -34.41 81.56 -8.01
C GLN A 11 -35.50 81.98 -9.01
N ASP A 12 -35.35 83.17 -9.64
CA ASP A 12 -36.30 83.66 -10.63
C ASP A 12 -36.22 82.84 -11.94
N GLU A 13 -35.02 82.47 -12.41
CA GLU A 13 -34.88 81.57 -13.58
C GLU A 13 -35.42 80.17 -13.31
N LEU A 14 -35.19 79.62 -12.12
CA LEU A 14 -35.74 78.31 -11.73
C LEU A 14 -37.26 78.36 -11.61
N HIS A 15 -37.85 79.45 -11.11
CA HIS A 15 -39.30 79.58 -11.02
C HIS A 15 -39.97 79.57 -12.40
N VAL A 16 -39.40 80.29 -13.38
CA VAL A 16 -39.89 80.28 -14.77
C VAL A 16 -39.70 78.91 -15.42
N TYR A 17 -38.59 78.22 -15.14
CA TYR A 17 -38.36 76.85 -15.61
C TYR A 17 -39.37 75.85 -15.02
N PHE A 18 -39.69 75.96 -13.73
CA PHE A 18 -40.67 75.08 -13.09
C PHE A 18 -42.10 75.35 -13.56
N GLU A 19 -42.51 76.61 -13.73
CA GLU A 19 -43.83 76.94 -14.31
C GLU A 19 -43.97 76.41 -15.74
N THR A 20 -42.99 76.66 -16.61
CA THR A 20 -43.05 76.13 -17.99
C THR A 20 -42.98 74.60 -18.06
N THR A 21 -42.35 73.94 -17.08
CA THR A 21 -42.33 72.48 -16.99
C THR A 21 -43.65 71.93 -16.48
N ILE A 22 -44.29 72.59 -15.51
CA ILE A 22 -45.62 72.25 -14.98
C ILE A 22 -46.67 72.45 -16.08
N ASP A 23 -46.61 73.55 -16.84
CA ASP A 23 -47.55 73.79 -17.94
C ASP A 23 -47.37 72.78 -19.08
N ARG A 24 -46.13 72.40 -19.43
CA ARG A 24 -45.87 71.31 -20.39
C ARG A 24 -46.33 69.94 -19.87
N ALA A 25 -46.20 69.68 -18.57
CA ALA A 25 -46.68 68.46 -17.95
C ALA A 25 -48.22 68.42 -17.93
N MET A 26 -48.88 69.52 -17.58
CA MET A 26 -50.34 69.65 -17.60
C MET A 26 -50.90 69.55 -19.02
N ALA A 27 -50.24 70.15 -20.02
CA ALA A 27 -50.61 70.01 -21.43
C ALA A 27 -50.39 68.58 -21.98
N LYS A 28 -49.43 67.82 -21.44
CA LYS A 28 -49.25 66.40 -21.75
C LYS A 28 -50.28 65.51 -21.04
N ILE A 29 -50.67 65.84 -19.81
CA ILE A 29 -51.67 65.10 -19.03
C ILE A 29 -53.09 65.30 -19.60
N THR A 30 -53.42 66.49 -20.09
CA THR A 30 -54.72 66.76 -20.73
C THR A 30 -54.86 66.15 -22.14
N ASN A 31 -53.77 65.71 -22.76
CA ASN A 31 -53.75 65.10 -24.10
C ASN A 31 -53.54 63.58 -24.12
N ILE A 32 -53.64 62.89 -22.98
CA ILE A 32 -53.66 61.41 -22.98
C ILE A 32 -55.05 60.96 -23.47
N PRO A 33 -55.18 60.30 -24.63
CA PRO A 33 -56.47 59.85 -25.13
C PRO A 33 -57.12 58.85 -24.16
N LEU A 34 -58.40 59.07 -23.87
CA LEU A 34 -59.36 58.18 -23.19
C LEU A 34 -59.55 56.84 -23.96
N VAL A 35 -58.49 56.07 -24.20
CA VAL A 35 -58.55 54.81 -24.97
C VAL A 35 -58.30 53.57 -24.09
N GLN A 36 -57.83 53.71 -22.84
CA GLN A 36 -57.60 52.58 -21.94
C GLN A 36 -58.80 52.17 -21.05
N LYS A 37 -60.03 52.64 -21.33
CA LYS A 37 -61.22 52.14 -20.61
C LYS A 37 -61.86 50.90 -21.25
N ASN A 38 -61.53 50.57 -22.51
CA ASN A 38 -62.20 49.48 -23.23
C ASN A 38 -61.54 48.11 -23.11
N ASP A 39 -60.28 48.01 -22.66
CA ASP A 39 -59.63 46.71 -22.42
C ASP A 39 -59.86 46.14 -21.01
N LEU A 40 -60.26 46.98 -20.04
CA LEU A 40 -60.55 46.55 -18.66
C LEU A 40 -61.91 45.85 -18.49
N ASN A 41 -62.86 46.06 -19.41
CA ASN A 41 -64.17 45.38 -19.36
C ASN A 41 -64.11 43.87 -19.69
N ARG A 42 -62.94 43.31 -20.05
CA ARG A 42 -62.78 41.87 -20.27
C ARG A 42 -62.54 41.04 -19.00
N LEU A 43 -62.30 41.66 -17.85
CA LEU A 43 -62.05 40.94 -16.57
C LEU A 43 -63.34 40.56 -15.80
N ASN A 44 -64.51 41.06 -16.19
CA ASN A 44 -65.80 40.75 -15.55
C ASN A 44 -66.52 39.52 -16.13
N LYS A 45 -65.80 38.43 -16.37
CA LYS A 45 -66.47 37.11 -16.50
C LYS A 45 -66.57 36.52 -15.11
N SER A 46 -67.79 36.40 -14.58
CA SER A 46 -68.09 35.64 -13.36
C SER A 46 -67.43 34.26 -13.48
N ILE A 47 -66.39 34.04 -12.68
CA ILE A 47 -65.67 32.77 -12.67
C ILE A 47 -66.59 31.76 -11.97
N PRO A 48 -66.92 30.62 -12.60
CA PRO A 48 -67.80 29.64 -11.99
C PRO A 48 -67.19 29.09 -10.70
N ASN A 49 -67.98 28.97 -9.64
CA ASN A 49 -67.53 28.44 -8.34
C ASN A 49 -67.07 26.98 -8.42
N ARG A 50 -67.44 26.27 -9.50
CA ARG A 50 -67.07 24.88 -9.74
C ARG A 50 -66.28 24.73 -11.04
N ALA A 51 -65.19 23.98 -10.99
CA ALA A 51 -64.41 23.62 -12.17
C ALA A 51 -65.13 22.58 -13.04
N ARG A 52 -64.91 22.65 -14.36
CA ARG A 52 -65.47 21.68 -15.31
C ARG A 52 -64.59 20.43 -15.34
N PRO A 53 -65.15 19.25 -15.68
CA PRO A 53 -64.35 18.02 -15.75
C PRO A 53 -63.14 18.11 -16.70
N GLU A 54 -63.29 18.85 -17.80
CA GLU A 54 -62.22 19.10 -18.79
C GLU A 54 -61.05 19.92 -18.23
N ASP A 55 -61.26 20.74 -17.20
CA ASP A 55 -60.23 21.58 -16.59
C ASP A 55 -59.26 20.77 -15.71
N PHE A 56 -59.61 19.53 -15.35
CA PHE A 56 -58.76 18.64 -14.54
C PHE A 56 -57.80 17.79 -15.37
N ILE A 57 -57.95 17.76 -16.69
CA ILE A 57 -57.12 16.95 -17.60
C ILE A 57 -55.86 17.73 -17.92
N LEU A 58 -54.73 17.29 -17.39
CA LEU A 58 -53.42 17.91 -17.63
C LEU A 58 -53.00 17.76 -19.09
N LYS A 59 -52.64 18.88 -19.72
CA LYS A 59 -52.18 18.86 -21.12
C LYS A 59 -50.75 18.35 -21.28
N MET A 60 -49.91 18.52 -20.25
CA MET A 60 -48.51 18.05 -20.19
C MET A 60 -47.72 18.37 -21.46
N LYS A 61 -47.68 19.65 -21.85
CA LYS A 61 -47.11 20.11 -23.12
C LYS A 61 -45.61 19.86 -23.23
N HIS A 62 -44.89 19.84 -22.11
CA HIS A 62 -43.42 19.73 -22.08
C HIS A 62 -42.95 18.32 -21.69
N SER A 63 -43.57 17.75 -20.66
CA SER A 63 -43.14 16.50 -20.04
C SER A 63 -43.61 15.23 -20.76
N ALA A 64 -44.71 15.30 -21.54
CA ALA A 64 -45.32 14.11 -22.13
C ALA A 64 -44.39 13.34 -23.07
N ALA A 65 -43.62 14.02 -23.93
CA ALA A 65 -42.71 13.36 -24.87
C ALA A 65 -41.57 12.62 -24.14
N TYR A 66 -41.05 13.21 -23.06
CA TYR A 66 -40.03 12.59 -22.22
C TYR A 66 -40.57 11.34 -21.52
N ILE A 67 -41.75 11.45 -20.91
CA ILE A 67 -42.40 10.35 -20.19
C ILE A 67 -42.75 9.21 -21.15
N GLU A 68 -43.30 9.49 -22.34
CA GLU A 68 -43.55 8.46 -23.36
C GLU A 68 -42.25 7.81 -23.86
N GLY A 69 -41.17 8.57 -23.97
CA GLY A 69 -39.85 8.02 -24.30
C GLY A 69 -39.37 6.99 -23.28
N ILE A 70 -39.64 7.21 -21.99
CA ILE A 70 -39.34 6.26 -20.91
C ILE A 70 -40.28 5.04 -20.97
N ARG A 71 -41.58 5.26 -21.15
CA ARG A 71 -42.59 4.17 -21.21
C ARG A 71 -42.37 3.21 -22.37
N ASN A 72 -41.90 3.71 -23.52
CA ASN A 72 -41.67 2.92 -24.72
C ASN A 72 -40.24 2.35 -24.81
N TRP A 73 -39.39 2.59 -23.80
CA TRP A 73 -38.04 2.07 -23.77
C TRP A 73 -38.03 0.55 -23.62
N LYS A 74 -37.44 -0.15 -24.59
CA LYS A 74 -37.06 -1.55 -24.48
C LYS A 74 -35.55 -1.60 -24.24
N SER A 75 -35.12 -2.34 -23.21
CA SER A 75 -33.69 -2.48 -22.93
C SER A 75 -33.01 -3.21 -24.07
N ASP A 76 -32.02 -2.56 -24.69
CA ASP A 76 -31.01 -3.26 -25.48
C ASP A 76 -30.10 -4.09 -24.55
N GLU A 77 -29.55 -5.17 -25.08
CA GLU A 77 -28.64 -6.06 -24.37
C GLU A 77 -27.34 -5.34 -24.03
N ASN A 78 -27.17 -4.95 -22.77
CA ASN A 78 -25.85 -4.50 -22.30
C ASN A 78 -24.87 -5.68 -22.29
N HIS A 79 -23.66 -5.41 -22.79
CA HIS A 79 -22.50 -6.28 -22.76
C HIS A 79 -22.33 -6.96 -21.39
N ILE A 80 -22.26 -8.30 -21.38
CA ILE A 80 -21.87 -9.07 -20.19
C ILE A 80 -20.34 -8.95 -20.09
N PRO A 81 -19.78 -8.43 -18.98
CA PRO A 81 -18.34 -8.39 -18.79
C PRO A 81 -17.75 -9.79 -18.82
N THR A 82 -16.66 -9.95 -19.56
CA THR A 82 -15.97 -11.24 -19.71
C THR A 82 -14.93 -11.42 -18.60
N LEU A 83 -14.45 -12.65 -18.39
CA LEU A 83 -13.36 -12.92 -17.44
C LEU A 83 -12.11 -12.07 -17.70
N ASN A 84 -11.89 -11.62 -18.94
CA ASN A 84 -10.77 -10.74 -19.28
C ASN A 84 -10.89 -9.34 -18.65
N ASP A 85 -12.10 -8.83 -18.45
CA ASP A 85 -12.33 -7.51 -17.83
C ASP A 85 -12.01 -7.52 -16.32
N SER A 86 -12.10 -8.70 -15.69
CA SER A 86 -11.85 -8.89 -14.25
C SER A 86 -10.36 -9.02 -13.89
N LYS A 87 -9.48 -9.37 -14.85
CA LYS A 87 -8.07 -9.68 -14.56
C LYS A 87 -7.33 -8.53 -13.88
N ASN A 88 -7.64 -7.29 -14.29
CA ASN A 88 -7.02 -6.08 -13.73
C ASN A 88 -7.38 -5.86 -12.26
N TYR A 89 -8.52 -6.38 -11.79
CA TYR A 89 -9.02 -6.20 -10.43
C TYR A 89 -8.85 -7.45 -9.55
N MET A 90 -8.44 -8.59 -10.12
CA MET A 90 -8.20 -9.82 -9.37
C MET A 90 -6.86 -9.81 -8.62
N ALA A 91 -5.87 -9.08 -9.13
CA ALA A 91 -4.58 -8.92 -8.48
C ALA A 91 -4.75 -8.16 -7.15
N THR A 92 -4.02 -8.58 -6.11
CA THR A 92 -3.96 -7.85 -4.85
C THR A 92 -2.52 -7.38 -4.65
N PRO A 93 -2.16 -6.18 -5.15
CA PRO A 93 -0.76 -5.80 -5.37
C PRO A 93 0.13 -5.88 -4.12
N PHE A 94 -0.45 -5.68 -2.93
CA PHE A 94 0.32 -5.73 -1.68
C PHE A 94 0.69 -7.17 -1.26
N ALA A 95 -0.12 -8.18 -1.57
CA ALA A 95 0.05 -9.55 -1.05
C ALA A 95 0.78 -10.47 -2.04
N GLU A 96 0.61 -10.22 -3.34
CA GLU A 96 1.12 -11.07 -4.42
C GLU A 96 2.66 -11.30 -4.38
N PRO A 97 3.50 -10.28 -4.12
CA PRO A 97 4.94 -10.51 -3.96
C PRO A 97 5.27 -11.49 -2.83
N TYR A 98 4.52 -11.42 -1.73
CA TYR A 98 4.73 -12.28 -0.56
C TYR A 98 4.22 -13.70 -0.80
N PHE A 99 3.14 -13.90 -1.55
CA PHE A 99 2.68 -15.23 -1.96
C PHE A 99 3.70 -15.95 -2.84
N VAL A 100 4.29 -15.25 -3.81
CA VAL A 100 5.34 -15.80 -4.68
C VAL A 100 6.57 -16.21 -3.87
N ILE A 101 7.01 -15.38 -2.93
CA ILE A 101 8.15 -15.72 -2.07
C ILE A 101 7.80 -16.86 -1.11
N ALA A 102 6.62 -16.86 -0.48
CA ALA A 102 6.20 -17.92 0.42
C ALA A 102 6.09 -19.28 -0.28
N GLU A 103 5.67 -19.32 -1.53
CA GLU A 103 5.71 -20.54 -2.36
C GLU A 103 7.13 -21.04 -2.57
N HIS A 104 8.03 -20.13 -2.95
CA HIS A 104 9.43 -20.45 -3.19
C HIS A 104 10.14 -20.91 -1.89
N GLU A 105 9.90 -20.24 -0.77
CA GLU A 105 10.40 -20.66 0.55
C GLU A 105 9.90 -22.06 0.92
N SER A 106 8.61 -22.35 0.72
CA SER A 106 8.04 -23.67 1.00
C SER A 106 8.69 -24.79 0.16
N GLN A 107 9.03 -24.50 -1.11
CA GLN A 107 9.74 -25.44 -1.98
C GLN A 107 11.16 -25.71 -1.47
N ILE A 108 11.90 -24.66 -1.11
CA ILE A 108 13.26 -24.78 -0.57
C ILE A 108 13.25 -25.55 0.76
N GLU A 109 12.30 -25.25 1.66
CA GLU A 109 12.16 -25.96 2.93
C GLU A 109 11.95 -27.46 2.73
N ALA A 110 11.08 -27.84 1.79
CA ALA A 110 10.84 -29.23 1.45
C ALA A 110 12.09 -29.92 0.87
N GLU A 111 12.84 -29.23 0.00
CA GLU A 111 14.11 -29.73 -0.54
C GLU A 111 15.16 -29.92 0.55
N CYS A 112 15.32 -28.95 1.46
CA CYS A 112 16.27 -29.02 2.57
C CYS A 112 16.01 -30.20 3.52
N LEU A 113 14.73 -30.57 3.73
CA LEU A 113 14.34 -31.72 4.57
C LEU A 113 14.65 -33.06 3.90
N ASN A 114 14.58 -33.15 2.57
CA ASN A 114 14.79 -34.38 1.82
C ASN A 114 16.28 -34.70 1.59
N ILE A 115 17.19 -33.77 1.90
CA ILE A 115 18.63 -33.95 1.72
C ILE A 115 19.20 -34.75 2.89
N SER A 116 19.01 -36.07 2.84
CA SER A 116 19.69 -37.04 3.69
C SER A 116 21.05 -37.45 3.08
N GLN A 117 21.98 -37.81 3.97
CA GLN A 117 23.37 -38.16 3.66
C GLN A 117 23.46 -39.51 2.94
N GLU A 118 23.55 -39.48 1.61
CA GLU A 118 24.02 -40.64 0.84
C GLU A 118 25.43 -40.37 0.34
N ASN A 119 26.27 -41.41 0.35
CA ASN A 119 27.60 -41.43 -0.25
C ASN A 119 27.46 -41.18 -1.76
N SER A 120 27.41 -39.90 -2.12
CA SER A 120 27.23 -39.45 -3.49
C SER A 120 28.58 -39.48 -4.19
N SER A 121 28.58 -39.84 -5.47
CA SER A 121 29.77 -39.71 -6.29
C SER A 121 30.25 -38.24 -6.35
N PRO A 122 31.54 -37.97 -6.61
CA PRO A 122 32.04 -36.60 -6.73
C PRO A 122 31.27 -35.74 -7.75
N ASP A 123 30.77 -36.32 -8.85
CA ASP A 123 30.02 -35.60 -9.88
C ASP A 123 28.60 -35.23 -9.43
N GLU A 124 27.94 -36.11 -8.68
CA GLU A 124 26.64 -35.82 -8.05
C GLU A 124 26.78 -34.72 -6.99
N LEU A 125 27.86 -34.76 -6.20
CA LEU A 125 28.17 -33.70 -5.22
C LEU A 125 28.39 -32.35 -5.90
N ARG A 126 29.12 -32.29 -7.01
CA ARG A 126 29.30 -31.06 -7.79
C ARG A 126 27.97 -30.53 -8.31
N THR A 127 27.15 -31.40 -8.89
CA THR A 127 25.83 -31.03 -9.41
C THR A 127 24.96 -30.43 -8.30
N LYS A 128 24.90 -31.11 -7.15
CA LYS A 128 24.16 -30.66 -5.97
C LYS A 128 24.69 -29.34 -5.42
N PHE A 129 26.01 -29.19 -5.31
CA PHE A 129 26.67 -27.95 -4.91
C PHE A 129 26.24 -26.78 -5.80
N HIS A 130 26.26 -26.95 -7.13
CA HIS A 130 25.88 -25.91 -8.07
C HIS A 130 24.38 -25.56 -8.01
N VAL A 131 23.51 -26.55 -7.81
CA VAL A 131 22.07 -26.31 -7.61
C VAL A 131 21.86 -25.44 -6.36
N ILE A 132 22.43 -25.84 -5.22
CA ILE A 132 22.30 -25.09 -3.96
C ILE A 132 22.84 -23.66 -4.10
N ALA A 133 24.03 -23.51 -4.69
CA ALA A 133 24.67 -22.23 -4.93
C ALA A 133 23.78 -21.28 -5.76
N ASN A 134 23.16 -21.81 -6.82
CA ASN A 134 22.21 -21.07 -7.64
C ASN A 134 20.92 -20.76 -6.88
N THR A 135 20.41 -21.68 -6.07
CA THR A 135 19.22 -21.47 -5.22
C THR A 135 19.44 -20.32 -4.25
N ILE A 136 20.58 -20.27 -3.54
CA ILE A 136 20.92 -19.16 -2.63
C ILE A 136 20.92 -17.82 -3.38
N SER A 137 21.63 -17.76 -4.51
CA SER A 137 21.78 -16.53 -5.29
C SER A 137 20.44 -16.03 -5.86
N ASN A 138 19.64 -16.95 -6.41
CA ASN A 138 18.32 -16.64 -6.96
C ASN A 138 17.33 -16.24 -5.86
N TYR A 139 17.37 -16.89 -4.70
CA TYR A 139 16.52 -16.59 -3.58
C TYR A 139 16.80 -15.19 -3.01
N LEU A 140 18.07 -14.87 -2.72
CA LEU A 140 18.45 -13.53 -2.24
C LEU A 140 18.04 -12.43 -3.23
N LYS A 141 18.20 -12.68 -4.54
CA LYS A 141 17.77 -11.73 -5.59
C LYS A 141 16.26 -11.56 -5.63
N LYS A 142 15.48 -12.64 -5.48
CA LYS A 142 14.01 -12.60 -5.48
C LYS A 142 13.46 -11.87 -4.26
N VAL A 143 14.01 -12.12 -3.07
CA VAL A 143 13.59 -11.43 -1.84
C VAL A 143 13.92 -9.94 -1.90
N GLY A 144 15.15 -9.60 -2.31
CA GLY A 144 15.58 -8.20 -2.41
C GLY A 144 15.30 -7.42 -1.12
N ASN A 145 14.47 -6.38 -1.22
CA ASN A 145 14.10 -5.53 -0.08
C ASN A 145 12.69 -5.85 0.49
N LEU A 146 12.04 -6.94 0.07
CA LEU A 146 10.65 -7.25 0.44
C LEU A 146 10.42 -7.34 1.96
N TYR A 147 11.41 -7.82 2.71
CA TYR A 147 11.36 -7.97 4.17
C TYR A 147 11.99 -6.80 4.95
N GLN A 148 12.35 -5.71 4.28
CA GLN A 148 12.91 -4.54 4.96
C GLN A 148 11.92 -3.99 6.00
N GLY A 149 12.39 -3.85 7.25
CA GLY A 149 11.55 -3.40 8.37
C GLY A 149 10.65 -4.48 8.97
N ASN A 150 10.81 -5.75 8.57
CA ASN A 150 10.14 -6.90 9.19
C ASN A 150 11.17 -7.89 9.76
N PRO A 151 11.56 -7.74 11.04
CA PRO A 151 12.55 -8.62 11.69
C PRO A 151 12.19 -10.11 11.71
N GLU A 152 10.90 -10.43 11.79
CA GLU A 152 10.41 -11.82 11.85
C GLU A 152 10.60 -12.53 10.51
N GLN A 153 10.17 -11.91 9.40
CA GLN A 153 10.39 -12.49 8.06
C GLN A 153 11.86 -12.47 7.67
N MET A 154 12.60 -11.42 8.04
CA MET A 154 14.04 -11.38 7.85
C MET A 154 14.73 -12.55 8.57
N SER A 155 14.36 -12.83 9.83
CA SER A 155 14.92 -13.95 10.60
C SER A 155 14.64 -15.32 9.95
N LYS A 156 13.46 -15.51 9.38
CA LYS A 156 13.11 -16.74 8.62
C LYS A 156 13.92 -16.87 7.33
N MET A 157 14.05 -15.78 6.57
CA MET A 157 14.90 -15.74 5.39
C MET A 157 16.35 -16.09 5.72
N LEU A 158 16.89 -15.50 6.80
CA LEU A 158 18.26 -15.75 7.28
C LEU A 158 18.45 -17.22 7.67
N LEU A 159 17.49 -17.82 8.38
CA LEU A 159 17.52 -19.24 8.72
C LEU A 159 17.59 -20.10 7.45
N LEU A 160 16.74 -19.84 6.46
CA LEU A 160 16.71 -20.60 5.21
C LEU A 160 18.02 -20.47 4.41
N VAL A 161 18.58 -19.26 4.35
CA VAL A 161 19.89 -19.01 3.71
C VAL A 161 21.00 -19.79 4.43
N LEU A 162 21.01 -19.81 5.76
CA LEU A 162 21.99 -20.58 6.52
C LEU A 162 21.81 -22.09 6.34
N GLU A 163 20.58 -22.60 6.28
CA GLU A 163 20.32 -24.02 5.99
C GLU A 163 20.87 -24.43 4.62
N LEU A 164 20.59 -23.63 3.58
CA LEU A 164 21.15 -23.85 2.24
C LEU A 164 22.68 -23.75 2.25
N TRP A 165 23.24 -22.76 2.92
CA TRP A 165 24.68 -22.60 3.05
C TRP A 165 25.33 -23.79 3.75
N VAL A 166 24.72 -24.34 4.80
CA VAL A 166 25.20 -25.55 5.48
C VAL A 166 25.25 -26.74 4.52
N GLN A 167 24.25 -26.90 3.65
CA GLN A 167 24.26 -27.98 2.64
C GLN A 167 25.35 -27.75 1.58
N MET A 168 25.58 -26.50 1.18
CA MET A 168 26.67 -26.14 0.28
C MET A 168 28.04 -26.41 0.91
N ASP A 169 28.24 -26.04 2.18
CA ASP A 169 29.48 -26.26 2.94
C ASP A 169 29.79 -27.75 3.09
N ARG A 170 28.78 -28.59 3.37
CA ARG A 170 28.94 -30.05 3.39
C ARG A 170 29.46 -30.60 2.06
N CYS A 171 28.89 -30.15 0.95
CA CYS A 171 29.35 -30.56 -0.39
C CYS A 171 30.78 -30.07 -0.65
N ALA A 172 31.09 -28.82 -0.29
CA ALA A 172 32.41 -28.23 -0.49
C ALA A 172 33.49 -28.96 0.31
N VAL A 173 33.24 -29.27 1.59
CA VAL A 173 34.16 -30.02 2.46
C VAL A 173 34.40 -31.43 1.93
N GLN A 174 33.36 -32.12 1.44
CA GLN A 174 33.52 -33.45 0.85
C GLN A 174 34.31 -33.44 -0.46
N LEU A 175 34.13 -32.40 -1.30
CA LEU A 175 34.89 -32.23 -2.54
C LEU A 175 36.33 -31.78 -2.29
N TYR A 176 36.56 -31.01 -1.22
CA TYR A 176 37.84 -30.40 -0.89
C TYR A 176 38.13 -30.52 0.62
N GLY A 177 38.64 -31.66 1.04
CA GLY A 177 38.87 -31.99 2.47
C GLY A 177 39.68 -30.94 3.25
N LEU A 178 40.60 -30.22 2.60
CA LEU A 178 41.36 -29.13 3.24
C LEU A 178 40.45 -28.05 3.85
N LEU A 179 39.24 -27.82 3.31
CA LEU A 179 38.30 -26.85 3.88
C LEU A 179 37.89 -27.23 5.31
N GLU A 180 37.94 -28.51 5.69
CA GLU A 180 37.57 -28.96 7.02
C GLU A 180 38.48 -28.36 8.11
N GLU A 181 39.75 -28.11 7.79
CA GLU A 181 40.76 -27.55 8.69
C GLU A 181 40.60 -26.04 8.94
N PHE A 182 39.76 -25.36 8.14
CA PHE A 182 39.51 -23.93 8.20
C PHE A 182 38.12 -23.61 8.76
N SER A 183 38.08 -22.59 9.62
CA SER A 183 36.82 -22.07 10.17
C SER A 183 35.95 -21.52 9.05
N PRO A 184 34.64 -21.80 9.05
CA PRO A 184 33.71 -21.28 8.05
C PRO A 184 33.54 -19.75 8.08
N GLY A 185 34.06 -19.08 9.12
CA GLY A 185 33.97 -17.63 9.27
C GLY A 185 32.61 -17.11 9.73
N ILE A 186 31.58 -17.96 9.78
CA ILE A 186 30.22 -17.65 10.24
C ILE A 186 30.02 -18.16 11.68
N PRO A 187 29.95 -17.27 12.70
CA PRO A 187 29.65 -17.66 14.08
C PRO A 187 28.25 -18.28 14.24
N HIS A 188 28.07 -19.16 15.21
CA HIS A 188 26.75 -19.74 15.50
C HIS A 188 25.87 -18.80 16.37
N ASP A 189 26.47 -17.84 17.07
CA ASP A 189 25.82 -16.94 18.02
C ASP A 189 25.22 -15.68 17.38
N LEU A 190 25.57 -15.40 16.12
CA LEU A 190 24.92 -14.35 15.33
C LEU A 190 23.41 -14.56 15.20
N THR A 191 22.92 -15.79 15.32
CA THR A 191 21.49 -16.12 15.22
C THR A 191 20.73 -15.86 16.53
N ASN A 192 21.42 -15.50 17.61
CA ASN A 192 20.80 -15.22 18.92
C ASN A 192 19.80 -14.04 18.85
N VAL A 193 19.99 -13.15 17.87
CA VAL A 193 19.11 -11.99 17.66
C VAL A 193 17.95 -12.25 16.70
N CYS A 194 17.87 -13.45 16.09
CA CYS A 194 16.76 -13.82 15.23
C CYS A 194 15.45 -13.90 16.05
N LEU A 195 14.33 -13.60 15.38
CA LEU A 195 12.98 -13.71 15.91
C LEU A 195 12.27 -14.90 15.26
N LEU A 196 12.13 -16.01 15.99
CA LEU A 196 11.53 -17.25 15.47
C LEU A 196 10.32 -17.65 16.33
N PRO A 197 9.10 -17.58 15.77
CA PRO A 197 7.87 -17.78 16.53
C PRO A 197 7.54 -19.24 16.84
N CYS A 198 7.87 -20.16 15.93
CA CYS A 198 7.45 -21.56 15.98
C CYS A 198 8.56 -22.49 16.48
N LEU A 199 8.19 -23.64 17.06
CA LEU A 199 9.16 -24.63 17.52
C LEU A 199 9.95 -25.25 16.35
N ASP A 200 9.28 -25.54 15.23
CA ASP A 200 9.91 -26.12 14.04
C ASP A 200 11.09 -25.26 13.53
N ASP A 201 10.94 -23.93 13.55
CA ASP A 201 11.99 -22.99 13.16
C ASP A 201 13.15 -22.98 14.17
N LEU A 202 12.87 -23.13 15.47
CA LEU A 202 13.91 -23.27 16.50
C LEU A 202 14.69 -24.59 16.35
N GLU A 203 14.01 -25.68 15.99
CA GLU A 203 14.66 -26.97 15.74
C GLU A 203 15.55 -26.92 14.50
N ARG A 204 15.07 -26.31 13.41
CA ARG A 204 15.84 -26.01 12.20
C ARG A 204 17.08 -25.20 12.54
N LEU A 205 16.92 -24.12 13.30
CA LEU A 205 18.03 -23.27 13.73
C LEU A 205 19.03 -24.05 14.60
N HIS A 206 18.55 -24.89 15.52
CA HIS A 206 19.43 -25.70 16.36
C HIS A 206 20.31 -26.65 15.53
N ARG A 207 19.79 -27.21 14.43
CA ARG A 207 20.60 -28.04 13.50
C ARG A 207 21.70 -27.23 12.83
N VAL A 208 21.40 -26.02 12.37
CA VAL A 208 22.39 -25.08 11.80
C VAL A 208 23.46 -24.73 12.83
N GLN A 209 23.05 -24.30 14.04
CA GLN A 209 23.98 -23.93 15.10
C GLN A 209 24.88 -25.10 15.51
N LYS A 210 24.33 -26.32 15.60
CA LYS A 210 25.10 -27.53 15.90
C LYS A 210 26.14 -27.82 14.82
N TYR A 211 25.78 -27.66 13.54
CA TYR A 211 26.72 -27.82 12.44
C TYR A 211 27.85 -26.80 12.48
N LEU A 212 27.53 -25.51 12.64
CA LEU A 212 28.53 -24.44 12.71
C LEU A 212 29.48 -24.65 13.91
N LEU A 213 28.95 -25.00 15.08
CA LEU A 213 29.76 -25.32 16.25
C LEU A 213 30.71 -26.50 16.00
N HIS A 214 30.19 -27.59 15.45
CA HIS A 214 31.00 -28.77 15.12
C HIS A 214 32.12 -28.41 14.12
N ARG A 215 31.80 -27.66 13.06
CA ARG A 215 32.82 -27.17 12.12
C ARG A 215 33.87 -26.33 12.84
N GLN A 216 33.47 -25.36 13.66
CA GLN A 216 34.39 -24.50 14.41
C GLN A 216 35.28 -25.25 15.41
N GLN A 217 34.76 -26.30 16.06
CA GLN A 217 35.50 -27.10 17.04
C GLN A 217 36.51 -28.06 16.40
N ASN A 218 36.21 -28.55 15.19
CA ASN A 218 37.08 -29.48 14.47
C ASN A 218 38.15 -28.78 13.62
N CYS A 219 38.14 -27.46 13.51
CA CYS A 219 39.18 -26.73 12.79
C CYS A 219 40.45 -26.67 13.62
N ASP A 220 41.58 -27.05 13.03
CA ASP A 220 42.91 -26.91 13.64
C ASP A 220 43.32 -25.44 13.82
N THR A 221 42.67 -24.53 13.09
CA THR A 221 42.96 -23.09 13.11
C THR A 221 41.69 -22.25 13.30
N LYS A 222 41.81 -21.10 13.98
CA LYS A 222 40.76 -20.06 13.98
C LYS A 222 40.68 -19.28 12.65
N ARG A 223 41.41 -19.73 11.63
CA ARG A 223 41.61 -19.03 10.36
C ARG A 223 40.49 -19.36 9.40
N THR A 224 40.23 -18.44 8.49
CA THR A 224 39.21 -18.60 7.44
C THR A 224 39.85 -18.65 6.06
N ILE A 225 39.09 -19.09 5.05
CA ILE A 225 39.51 -18.97 3.65
C ILE A 225 39.68 -17.51 3.18
N PHE A 226 39.19 -16.54 3.96
CA PHE A 226 39.25 -15.10 3.68
C PHE A 226 40.47 -14.40 4.30
N ASP A 227 41.30 -15.13 5.06
CA ASP A 227 42.48 -14.57 5.71
C ASP A 227 43.52 -14.10 4.68
N GLN A 228 44.20 -12.99 4.99
CA GLN A 228 45.23 -12.41 4.12
C GLN A 228 46.39 -13.40 3.85
N PRO A 229 47.12 -13.24 2.72
CA PRO A 229 48.21 -14.13 2.35
C PRO A 229 49.23 -14.33 3.48
N SER A 230 49.39 -15.58 3.92
CA SER A 230 50.37 -15.99 4.94
C SER A 230 50.74 -17.46 4.74
N GLU A 231 51.81 -17.94 5.39
CA GLU A 231 52.30 -19.33 5.20
C GLU A 231 51.26 -20.41 5.50
N ILE A 232 50.29 -20.10 6.37
CA ILE A 232 49.24 -21.02 6.78
C ILE A 232 47.84 -20.54 6.35
N CYS A 233 47.75 -19.71 5.29
CA CYS A 233 46.46 -19.41 4.66
C CYS A 233 46.04 -20.55 3.72
N PHE A 234 44.72 -20.63 3.45
CA PHE A 234 44.14 -21.70 2.64
C PHE A 234 44.82 -21.86 1.26
N ALA A 235 45.05 -20.74 0.56
CA ALA A 235 45.63 -20.76 -0.78
C ALA A 235 47.04 -21.39 -0.81
N VAL A 236 47.87 -21.11 0.20
CA VAL A 236 49.23 -21.66 0.31
C VAL A 236 49.18 -23.15 0.63
N GLN A 237 48.38 -23.54 1.62
CA GLN A 237 48.24 -24.95 2.01
C GLN A 237 47.64 -25.80 0.87
N TYR A 238 46.66 -25.26 0.14
CA TYR A 238 46.09 -25.90 -1.04
C TYR A 238 47.16 -26.10 -2.12
N TYR A 239 47.95 -25.08 -2.43
CA TYR A 239 49.03 -25.22 -3.40
C TYR A 239 50.07 -26.27 -2.97
N ASP A 240 50.44 -26.29 -1.69
CA ASP A 240 51.46 -27.20 -1.18
C ASP A 240 51.01 -28.66 -1.19
N SER A 241 49.74 -28.93 -0.86
CA SER A 241 49.15 -30.27 -0.86
C SER A 241 49.02 -30.89 -2.26
N LEU A 242 49.01 -30.08 -3.32
CA LEU A 242 48.85 -30.58 -4.69
C LEU A 242 50.03 -31.43 -5.17
N PRO A 243 49.79 -32.47 -6.00
CA PRO A 243 50.86 -33.23 -6.65
C PRO A 243 51.73 -32.35 -7.56
N LYS A 244 52.99 -32.75 -7.78
CA LYS A 244 53.95 -32.03 -8.65
C LYS A 244 53.48 -31.83 -10.09
N LYS A 245 52.57 -32.70 -10.58
CA LYS A 245 51.99 -32.67 -11.94
C LYS A 245 50.69 -31.86 -12.02
N SER A 246 50.24 -31.22 -10.94
CA SER A 246 49.02 -30.39 -10.94
C SER A 246 49.13 -29.21 -11.91
N ALA A 247 47.97 -28.69 -12.34
CA ALA A 247 47.88 -27.55 -13.24
C ALA A 247 48.63 -26.32 -12.67
N MET A 248 48.46 -26.02 -11.38
CA MET A 248 49.14 -24.90 -10.70
C MET A 248 50.67 -25.03 -10.72
N LYS A 249 51.21 -26.19 -10.33
CA LYS A 249 52.67 -26.41 -10.29
C LYS A 249 53.28 -26.46 -11.71
N THR A 250 52.51 -26.91 -12.70
CA THR A 250 52.90 -26.88 -14.12
C THR A 250 52.88 -25.46 -14.68
N SER A 251 51.86 -24.68 -14.33
CA SER A 251 51.75 -23.27 -14.72
C SER A 251 52.89 -22.43 -14.16
N LEU A 252 53.30 -22.64 -12.91
CA LEU A 252 54.48 -21.99 -12.32
C LEU A 252 55.73 -22.18 -13.19
N LYS A 253 56.03 -23.43 -13.58
CA LYS A 253 57.19 -23.74 -14.42
C LYS A 253 57.11 -23.01 -15.77
N LYS A 254 55.95 -23.08 -16.43
CA LYS A 254 55.72 -22.41 -17.70
C LYS A 254 55.91 -20.90 -17.60
N ILE A 255 55.34 -20.26 -16.57
CA ILE A 255 55.50 -18.82 -16.33
C ILE A 255 56.98 -18.47 -16.10
N GLN A 256 57.72 -19.27 -15.32
CA GLN A 256 59.14 -19.03 -15.05
C GLN A 256 60.01 -19.21 -16.30
N GLU A 257 59.73 -20.21 -17.14
CA GLU A 257 60.41 -20.43 -18.43
C GLU A 257 60.15 -19.27 -19.40
N ASP A 258 58.90 -18.83 -19.52
CA ASP A 258 58.51 -17.70 -20.36
C ASP A 258 59.14 -16.40 -19.87
N ALA A 259 59.13 -16.15 -18.55
CA ALA A 259 59.74 -14.99 -17.92
C ALA A 259 61.25 -14.96 -18.13
N LYS A 260 61.93 -16.11 -18.01
CA LYS A 260 63.37 -16.22 -18.27
C LYS A 260 63.70 -15.89 -19.72
N ARG A 261 62.95 -16.43 -20.68
CA ARG A 261 63.14 -16.12 -22.11
C ARG A 261 62.95 -14.63 -22.41
N GLN A 262 61.96 -14.00 -21.79
CA GLN A 262 61.71 -12.56 -21.94
C GLN A 262 62.82 -11.71 -21.32
N ARG A 263 63.31 -12.09 -20.13
CA ARG A 263 64.43 -11.42 -19.47
C ARG A 263 65.72 -11.53 -20.30
N ASP A 264 66.04 -12.72 -20.82
CA ASP A 264 67.21 -12.94 -21.66
C ASP A 264 67.13 -12.12 -22.96
N ALA A 265 65.93 -11.98 -23.53
CA ALA A 265 65.70 -11.11 -24.69
C ALA A 265 65.89 -9.63 -24.33
N LYS A 266 65.41 -9.21 -23.16
CA LYS A 266 65.56 -7.84 -22.68
C LYS A 266 67.02 -7.48 -22.36
N GLU A 267 67.79 -8.42 -21.84
CA GLU A 267 69.23 -8.23 -21.60
C GLU A 267 70.00 -8.02 -22.92
N ARG A 268 69.63 -8.73 -23.98
CA ARG A 268 70.18 -8.50 -25.33
C ARG A 268 69.80 -7.12 -25.87
N GLU A 269 68.54 -6.72 -25.72
CA GLU A 269 68.06 -5.38 -26.10
C GLU A 269 68.83 -4.28 -25.35
N TRP A 270 68.95 -4.40 -24.02
CA TRP A 270 69.70 -3.47 -23.19
C TRP A 270 71.17 -3.37 -23.59
N ASN A 271 71.84 -4.50 -23.86
CA ASN A 271 73.23 -4.48 -24.32
C ASN A 271 73.38 -3.69 -25.64
N ASN A 272 72.48 -3.92 -26.61
CA ASN A 272 72.50 -3.22 -27.89
C ASN A 272 72.26 -1.71 -27.73
N GLU A 273 71.23 -1.31 -26.99
CA GLU A 273 70.91 0.11 -26.76
C GLU A 273 71.98 0.82 -25.91
N ASN A 274 72.58 0.14 -24.94
CA ASN A 274 73.67 0.68 -24.14
C ASN A 274 74.93 0.91 -25.00
N MET A 275 75.24 0.01 -25.94
CA MET A 275 76.32 0.21 -26.91
C MET A 275 76.04 1.43 -27.81
N GLU A 276 74.82 1.55 -28.33
CA GLU A 276 74.43 2.70 -29.16
C GLU A 276 74.47 4.02 -28.39
N TYR A 277 73.99 4.03 -27.15
CA TYR A 277 74.07 5.18 -26.25
C TYR A 277 75.53 5.60 -26.01
N ASN A 278 76.42 4.65 -25.66
CA ASN A 278 77.83 4.95 -25.44
C ASN A 278 78.51 5.47 -26.72
N ALA A 279 78.14 4.94 -27.88
CA ALA A 279 78.62 5.45 -29.17
C ALA A 279 78.11 6.88 -29.45
N LEU A 280 76.86 7.20 -29.12
CA LEU A 280 76.30 8.55 -29.26
C LEU A 280 76.98 9.54 -28.30
N VAL A 281 77.23 9.15 -27.04
CA VAL A 281 77.94 9.97 -26.06
C VAL A 281 79.40 10.23 -26.48
N ALA A 282 80.10 9.20 -26.96
CA ALA A 282 81.45 9.34 -27.51
C ALA A 282 81.47 10.23 -28.75
N LYS A 283 80.46 10.12 -29.62
CA LYS A 283 80.32 11.01 -30.78
C LYS A 283 80.08 12.46 -30.35
N GLU A 284 79.14 12.71 -29.44
CA GLU A 284 78.80 14.07 -28.98
C GLU A 284 79.98 14.79 -28.31
N SER A 285 80.80 14.07 -27.54
CA SER A 285 81.97 14.64 -26.85
C SER A 285 83.04 15.14 -27.82
N THR A 286 83.13 14.56 -29.03
CA THR A 286 84.06 14.97 -30.10
C THR A 286 83.53 16.07 -31.01
N MET A 287 82.24 16.45 -30.90
CA MET A 287 81.62 17.46 -31.75
C MET A 287 81.80 18.88 -31.17
N SER A 288 81.86 19.87 -32.06
CA SER A 288 81.81 21.31 -31.74
C SER A 288 80.42 21.88 -32.04
N HIS A 289 80.09 23.02 -31.42
CA HIS A 289 78.85 23.75 -31.74
C HIS A 289 78.99 24.45 -33.10
N GLU A 290 77.93 24.38 -33.90
CA GLU A 290 77.83 25.05 -35.19
C GLU A 290 77.15 26.41 -35.00
N TYR A 291 77.78 27.47 -35.49
CA TYR A 291 77.27 28.84 -35.42
C TYR A 291 76.92 29.31 -36.84
N PHE A 292 75.67 29.73 -37.05
CA PHE A 292 75.19 30.26 -38.32
C PHE A 292 74.99 31.77 -38.18
N ASN A 293 75.69 32.58 -38.98
CA ASN A 293 75.66 34.05 -38.92
C ASN A 293 75.97 34.63 -37.51
N GLY A 294 76.89 34.02 -36.77
CA GLY A 294 77.29 34.47 -35.42
C GLY A 294 76.32 34.08 -34.30
N HIS A 295 75.19 33.45 -34.60
CA HIS A 295 74.22 32.96 -33.61
C HIS A 295 74.17 31.43 -33.57
N HIS A 296 74.11 30.88 -32.35
CA HIS A 296 73.95 29.44 -32.13
C HIS A 296 72.48 29.05 -32.23
N ASP A 297 72.08 28.49 -33.37
CA ASP A 297 70.76 27.87 -33.50
C ASP A 297 70.80 26.45 -32.96
N THR A 298 70.32 26.29 -31.72
CA THR A 298 70.22 24.99 -31.05
C THR A 298 69.42 23.94 -31.84
N LYS A 299 68.48 24.34 -32.71
CA LYS A 299 67.68 23.39 -33.51
C LYS A 299 68.48 22.82 -34.67
N ARG A 300 69.37 23.62 -35.28
CA ARG A 300 70.18 23.23 -36.44
C ARG A 300 71.57 22.68 -36.09
N CYS A 301 72.09 22.98 -34.90
CA CYS A 301 73.40 22.46 -34.48
C CYS A 301 73.37 20.93 -34.29
N SER A 302 74.24 20.24 -35.02
CA SER A 302 74.39 18.78 -34.96
C SER A 302 74.75 18.27 -33.55
N LYS A 303 75.62 18.97 -32.81
CA LYS A 303 75.95 18.62 -31.40
C LYS A 303 74.73 18.72 -30.50
N CYS A 304 73.97 19.82 -30.59
CA CYS A 304 72.74 19.99 -29.81
C CYS A 304 71.65 18.96 -30.20
N TYR A 305 71.58 18.56 -31.47
CA TYR A 305 70.71 17.48 -31.92
C TYR A 305 71.13 16.14 -31.29
N THR A 306 72.40 15.73 -31.40
CA THR A 306 72.92 14.51 -30.76
C THR A 306 72.68 14.52 -29.25
N GLY A 307 72.93 15.64 -28.57
CA GLY A 307 72.64 15.81 -27.15
C GLY A 307 71.15 15.73 -26.79
N ARG A 308 70.23 16.06 -27.72
CA ARG A 308 68.77 15.80 -27.54
C ARG A 308 68.43 14.33 -27.74
N VAL A 309 69.07 13.66 -28.69
CA VAL A 309 68.88 12.21 -28.93
C VAL A 309 69.34 11.43 -27.69
N ILE A 310 70.55 11.69 -27.18
CA ILE A 310 71.09 11.10 -25.95
C ILE A 310 70.11 11.29 -24.77
N ARG A 311 69.59 12.51 -24.56
CA ARG A 311 68.61 12.81 -23.49
C ARG A 311 67.26 12.10 -23.65
N ARG A 312 66.96 11.58 -24.84
CA ARG A 312 65.74 10.84 -25.17
C ARG A 312 65.96 9.33 -25.25
N CYS A 313 67.21 8.85 -25.27
CA CYS A 313 67.55 7.42 -25.19
C CYS A 313 66.96 6.83 -23.91
N LYS A 314 66.03 5.91 -24.09
CA LYS A 314 65.32 5.23 -23.00
C LYS A 314 64.99 3.82 -23.46
N ILE A 315 64.92 2.92 -22.50
CA ILE A 315 64.53 1.53 -22.69
C ILE A 315 63.29 1.25 -21.83
N GLU A 316 62.36 0.45 -22.35
CA GLU A 316 61.26 -0.08 -21.53
C GLU A 316 61.80 -1.06 -20.50
N ILE A 317 61.19 -1.20 -19.33
CA ILE A 317 61.62 -2.20 -18.36
C ILE A 317 61.10 -3.60 -18.70
N HIS A 318 61.73 -4.63 -18.13
CA HIS A 318 61.14 -5.94 -17.97
C HIS A 318 60.89 -6.19 -16.48
N GLU A 319 59.62 -6.28 -16.10
CA GLU A 319 59.21 -6.65 -14.74
C GLU A 319 58.95 -8.15 -14.66
N TRP A 320 59.57 -8.83 -13.70
CA TRP A 320 59.34 -10.26 -13.47
C TRP A 320 57.85 -10.49 -13.13
N PRO A 321 57.17 -11.48 -13.73
CA PRO A 321 55.70 -11.57 -13.64
C PRO A 321 55.17 -12.11 -12.30
N LEU A 322 55.98 -12.84 -11.52
CA LEU A 322 55.55 -13.45 -10.25
C LEU A 322 56.22 -12.78 -9.03
N PRO A 323 55.53 -12.64 -7.89
CA PRO A 323 56.15 -12.15 -6.66
C PRO A 323 57.38 -12.96 -6.25
N SER A 324 58.42 -12.29 -5.72
CA SER A 324 59.59 -12.99 -5.15
C SER A 324 59.27 -13.65 -3.81
N ASN A 325 58.27 -13.13 -3.10
CA ASN A 325 57.78 -13.72 -1.85
C ASN A 325 57.01 -15.02 -2.18
N THR A 326 57.41 -16.12 -1.55
CA THR A 326 56.84 -17.46 -1.79
C THR A 326 55.36 -17.56 -1.41
N VAL A 327 54.92 -16.89 -0.35
CA VAL A 327 53.51 -16.84 0.05
C VAL A 327 52.69 -16.16 -1.03
N GLN A 328 53.06 -14.94 -1.43
CA GLN A 328 52.32 -14.19 -2.46
C GLN A 328 52.32 -14.92 -3.81
N LEU A 329 53.45 -15.55 -4.19
CA LEU A 329 53.54 -16.36 -5.39
C LEU A 329 52.54 -17.51 -5.38
N LYS A 330 52.51 -18.30 -4.29
CA LYS A 330 51.59 -19.44 -4.16
C LYS A 330 50.13 -18.98 -4.15
N THR A 331 49.82 -17.88 -3.45
CA THR A 331 48.46 -17.31 -3.45
C THR A 331 48.05 -16.80 -4.83
N ALA A 332 48.93 -16.11 -5.56
CA ALA A 332 48.63 -15.67 -6.92
C ALA A 332 48.38 -16.86 -7.87
N LEU A 333 49.16 -17.94 -7.75
CA LEU A 333 48.92 -19.17 -8.52
C LEU A 333 47.61 -19.86 -8.16
N PHE A 334 47.25 -19.88 -6.87
CA PHE A 334 45.98 -20.41 -6.42
C PHE A 334 44.82 -19.63 -7.06
N GLU A 335 44.85 -18.30 -7.05
CA GLU A 335 43.80 -17.47 -7.64
C GLU A 335 43.69 -17.62 -9.16
N LEU A 336 44.82 -17.70 -9.88
CA LEU A 336 44.84 -17.90 -11.34
C LEU A 336 44.18 -19.23 -11.75
N HIS A 337 44.23 -20.23 -10.87
CA HIS A 337 43.79 -21.60 -11.14
C HIS A 337 42.81 -22.12 -10.09
N CYS A 338 42.10 -21.21 -9.41
CA CYS A 338 41.20 -21.56 -8.32
C CYS A 338 40.13 -22.55 -8.84
N PRO A 339 39.91 -23.69 -8.17
CA PRO A 339 38.83 -24.59 -8.54
C PRO A 339 37.48 -23.87 -8.52
N THR A 340 36.64 -24.13 -9.53
CA THR A 340 35.36 -23.45 -9.73
C THR A 340 34.48 -23.47 -8.48
N GLU A 341 34.37 -24.62 -7.83
CA GLU A 341 33.54 -24.80 -6.64
C GLU A 341 34.08 -24.05 -5.42
N ILE A 342 35.41 -23.98 -5.25
CA ILE A 342 36.02 -23.17 -4.19
C ILE A 342 35.75 -21.68 -4.44
N SER A 343 35.87 -21.23 -5.69
CA SER A 343 35.56 -19.84 -6.07
C SER A 343 34.10 -19.50 -5.77
N ILE A 344 33.16 -20.37 -6.17
CA ILE A 344 31.73 -20.18 -5.90
C ILE A 344 31.43 -20.20 -4.40
N TYR A 345 32.00 -21.16 -3.67
CA TYR A 345 31.85 -21.27 -2.22
C TYR A 345 32.29 -19.99 -1.53
N ARG A 346 33.45 -19.45 -1.93
CA ARG A 346 34.00 -18.22 -1.38
C ARG A 346 33.12 -17.01 -1.71
N ASP A 347 32.69 -16.89 -2.96
CA ASP A 347 31.85 -15.79 -3.42
C ASP A 347 30.48 -15.77 -2.72
N ILE A 348 29.83 -16.92 -2.56
CA ILE A 348 28.53 -17.03 -1.87
C ILE A 348 28.68 -16.78 -0.38
N SER A 349 29.68 -17.40 0.26
CA SER A 349 29.96 -17.20 1.68
C SER A 349 30.30 -15.73 1.98
N TRP A 350 31.08 -15.08 1.11
CA TRP A 350 31.39 -13.65 1.22
C TRP A 350 30.15 -12.79 1.03
N THR A 351 29.28 -13.11 0.07
CA THR A 351 28.00 -12.42 -0.14
C THR A 351 27.13 -12.50 1.11
N ILE A 352 27.03 -13.67 1.74
CA ILE A 352 26.27 -13.85 2.99
C ILE A 352 26.89 -12.99 4.10
N MET A 353 28.20 -13.07 4.33
CA MET A 353 28.84 -12.29 5.39
C MET A 353 28.76 -10.77 5.17
N SER A 354 28.98 -10.31 3.93
CA SER A 354 29.10 -8.89 3.60
C SER A 354 27.77 -8.18 3.39
N ASP A 355 26.77 -8.85 2.82
CA ASP A 355 25.48 -8.25 2.46
C ASP A 355 24.33 -8.67 3.37
N VAL A 356 24.41 -9.86 3.98
CA VAL A 356 23.30 -10.48 4.72
C VAL A 356 23.55 -10.50 6.23
N VAL A 357 24.80 -10.61 6.67
CA VAL A 357 25.14 -10.72 8.10
C VAL A 357 25.51 -9.37 8.75
N SER A 358 25.67 -8.30 7.98
CA SER A 358 26.19 -7.00 8.45
C SER A 358 27.56 -7.10 9.13
N MET A 359 28.62 -6.65 8.43
CA MET A 359 29.97 -6.55 8.99
C MET A 359 30.17 -5.21 9.70
N SER A 360 30.57 -5.25 10.97
CA SER A 360 30.99 -4.06 11.72
C SER A 360 32.51 -3.86 11.63
N GLY A 361 32.93 -2.61 11.45
CA GLY A 361 34.31 -2.19 11.26
C GLY A 361 34.44 -1.12 10.17
N GLU A 362 35.39 -0.19 10.33
CA GLU A 362 35.70 0.76 9.25
C GLU A 362 36.30 -0.01 8.07
N ARG A 363 35.61 0.03 6.94
CA ARG A 363 36.16 -0.42 5.67
C ARG A 363 37.20 0.60 5.24
N GLU A 364 38.43 0.16 5.05
CA GLU A 364 39.44 1.00 4.43
C GLU A 364 39.07 1.24 2.97
N ASN A 365 38.51 2.41 2.69
CA ASN A 365 38.10 2.85 1.35
C ASN A 365 39.32 3.30 0.52
N PHE A 366 40.34 2.45 0.43
CA PHE A 366 41.46 2.66 -0.49
C PHE A 366 41.18 1.92 -1.80
N ASN A 367 41.33 2.62 -2.92
CA ASN A 367 41.35 1.98 -4.22
C ASN A 367 42.54 1.02 -4.30
N ASN A 368 42.30 -0.16 -4.85
CA ASN A 368 43.39 -1.02 -5.28
C ASN A 368 44.12 -0.38 -6.48
N GLU A 369 45.39 -0.71 -6.67
CA GLU A 369 46.16 -0.22 -7.82
C GLU A 369 45.86 -1.03 -9.08
N PHE A 370 45.71 -2.36 -8.94
CA PHE A 370 45.21 -3.24 -9.99
C PHE A 370 44.76 -4.58 -9.41
N LEU A 371 43.92 -5.30 -10.17
CA LEU A 371 43.49 -6.67 -9.86
C LEU A 371 44.43 -7.68 -10.49
N LEU A 372 44.63 -8.85 -9.85
CA LEU A 372 45.39 -9.95 -10.44
C LEU A 372 44.84 -10.36 -11.82
N SER A 373 43.52 -10.38 -11.99
CA SER A 373 42.85 -10.66 -13.27
C SER A 373 43.16 -9.64 -14.37
N SER A 374 43.46 -8.40 -14.00
CA SER A 374 43.84 -7.32 -14.92
C SER A 374 45.35 -7.26 -15.21
N TYR A 375 46.17 -8.02 -14.47
CA TYR A 375 47.63 -7.99 -14.63
C TYR A 375 48.06 -8.73 -15.89
N VAL A 376 48.38 -7.96 -16.94
CA VAL A 376 48.66 -8.45 -18.31
C VAL A 376 49.70 -9.57 -18.34
N ALA A 377 50.74 -9.49 -17.50
CA ALA A 377 51.82 -10.47 -17.50
C ALA A 377 51.34 -11.88 -17.10
N LEU A 378 50.34 -11.98 -16.22
CA LEU A 378 49.80 -13.24 -15.71
C LEU A 378 48.45 -13.65 -16.33
N LYS A 379 47.67 -12.70 -16.86
CA LYS A 379 46.31 -12.91 -17.37
C LYS A 379 46.20 -14.09 -18.35
N ARG A 380 47.18 -14.26 -19.25
CA ARG A 380 47.19 -15.34 -20.26
C ARG A 380 47.31 -16.76 -19.69
N TYR A 381 47.72 -16.89 -18.42
CA TYR A 381 47.89 -18.19 -17.77
C TYR A 381 46.68 -18.55 -16.89
N ALA A 382 45.75 -17.62 -16.64
CA ALA A 382 44.58 -17.89 -15.83
C ALA A 382 43.70 -18.98 -16.48
N THR A 383 43.28 -19.95 -15.68
CA THR A 383 42.27 -20.96 -16.08
C THR A 383 40.99 -20.85 -15.27
N ALA A 384 41.04 -20.16 -14.13
CA ALA A 384 39.87 -19.89 -13.32
C ALA A 384 39.01 -18.79 -13.96
N PRO A 385 37.67 -18.87 -13.84
CA PRO A 385 36.80 -17.76 -14.21
C PRO A 385 37.06 -16.53 -13.34
N GLU A 386 36.90 -15.32 -13.90
CA GLU A 386 37.05 -14.08 -13.14
C GLU A 386 35.93 -13.95 -12.10
N SER A 387 36.27 -13.98 -10.81
CA SER A 387 35.34 -13.63 -9.73
C SER A 387 34.98 -12.14 -9.78
N LYS A 388 33.71 -11.84 -9.46
CA LYS A 388 33.19 -10.47 -9.36
C LYS A 388 32.97 -10.01 -7.91
N ILE A 389 33.22 -10.88 -6.94
CA ILE A 389 32.86 -10.64 -5.54
C ILE A 389 34.11 -10.55 -4.68
N PHE A 390 34.97 -11.58 -4.70
CA PHE A 390 36.14 -11.65 -3.83
C PHE A 390 37.36 -12.18 -4.57
N SER A 391 38.42 -11.39 -4.64
CA SER A 391 39.64 -11.77 -5.36
C SER A 391 40.88 -11.06 -4.80
N LEU A 392 42.01 -11.23 -5.49
CA LEU A 392 43.30 -10.67 -5.10
C LEU A 392 43.58 -9.37 -5.87
N ALA A 393 43.93 -8.33 -5.12
CA ALA A 393 44.28 -7.02 -5.67
C ALA A 393 45.61 -6.55 -5.09
N SER A 394 46.32 -5.70 -5.83
CA SER A 394 47.58 -5.13 -5.36
C SER A 394 47.39 -3.76 -4.71
N THR A 395 48.10 -3.54 -3.60
CA THR A 395 48.20 -2.24 -2.92
C THR A 395 49.25 -1.32 -3.55
N LYS A 396 50.08 -1.84 -4.46
CA LYS A 396 51.16 -1.10 -5.13
C LYS A 396 51.01 -1.21 -6.64
N LYS A 397 51.42 -0.18 -7.38
CA LYS A 397 51.50 -0.24 -8.85
C LYS A 397 52.59 -1.22 -9.27
N ALA A 398 52.29 -2.00 -10.31
CA ALA A 398 53.32 -2.71 -11.05
C ALA A 398 54.30 -1.69 -11.64
N PHE A 399 55.59 -2.01 -11.70
CA PHE A 399 56.58 -1.09 -12.25
C PHE A 399 56.24 -0.71 -13.69
N SER A 400 55.73 -1.68 -14.46
CA SER A 400 55.23 -1.53 -15.83
C SER A 400 54.05 -0.56 -15.98
N MET A 401 53.34 -0.25 -14.89
CA MET A 401 52.19 0.66 -14.84
C MET A 401 52.50 1.99 -14.10
N SER A 402 53.76 2.22 -13.78
CA SER A 402 54.23 3.40 -13.04
C SER A 402 55.12 4.29 -13.92
N HIS A 403 55.58 5.43 -13.38
CA HIS A 403 56.59 6.26 -14.07
C HIS A 403 57.95 5.55 -14.26
N TYR A 404 58.14 4.38 -13.66
CA TYR A 404 59.30 3.51 -13.86
C TYR A 404 59.18 2.57 -15.08
N ALA A 405 58.08 2.62 -15.85
CA ALA A 405 57.89 1.76 -17.03
C ALA A 405 58.97 1.92 -18.11
N THR A 406 59.67 3.06 -18.11
CA THR A 406 60.85 3.31 -18.98
C THR A 406 61.98 3.93 -18.17
N VAL A 407 63.21 3.51 -18.46
CA VAL A 407 64.42 4.03 -17.82
C VAL A 407 65.29 4.74 -18.87
N LYS A 408 65.86 5.88 -18.51
CA LYS A 408 66.77 6.64 -19.38
C LYS A 408 68.21 6.15 -19.21
N PHE A 409 68.98 6.16 -20.28
CA PHE A 409 70.41 5.88 -20.20
C PHE A 409 71.19 7.05 -19.57
N PRO A 410 72.31 6.78 -18.86
CA PRO A 410 72.91 5.46 -18.63
C PRO A 410 72.11 4.65 -17.58
N ALA A 411 71.77 3.41 -17.93
CA ALA A 411 70.96 2.51 -17.10
C ALA A 411 71.72 1.21 -16.86
N ARG A 412 71.68 0.69 -15.63
CA ARG A 412 72.23 -0.64 -15.31
C ARG A 412 71.20 -1.70 -15.70
N LEU A 413 71.65 -2.93 -15.99
CA LEU A 413 70.72 -4.04 -16.25
C LEU A 413 69.73 -4.26 -15.09
N SER A 414 70.15 -4.01 -13.84
CA SER A 414 69.29 -4.07 -12.65
C SER A 414 68.18 -3.01 -12.62
N ASP A 415 68.36 -1.90 -13.33
CA ASP A 415 67.36 -0.83 -13.42
C ASP A 415 66.30 -1.15 -14.50
N VAL A 416 66.67 -2.00 -15.48
CA VAL A 416 65.80 -2.43 -16.59
C VAL A 416 65.05 -3.72 -16.27
N CYS A 417 65.74 -4.71 -15.70
CA CYS A 417 65.18 -6.02 -15.34
C CYS A 417 64.82 -6.04 -13.85
N LEU A 418 63.58 -5.62 -13.54
CA LEU A 418 63.08 -5.44 -12.18
C LEU A 418 62.38 -6.70 -11.65
N PRO A 419 62.39 -6.93 -10.32
CA PRO A 419 61.51 -7.91 -9.70
C PRO A 419 60.05 -7.46 -9.79
N ASN A 420 59.13 -8.37 -9.50
CA ASN A 420 57.71 -8.06 -9.44
C ASN A 420 57.42 -7.01 -8.34
N GLY A 421 56.72 -5.93 -8.69
CA GLY A 421 56.36 -4.85 -7.76
C GLY A 421 55.05 -5.06 -7.02
N ALA A 422 54.28 -6.11 -7.35
CA ALA A 422 52.97 -6.33 -6.77
C ALA A 422 53.07 -6.72 -5.29
N ASP A 423 52.21 -6.11 -4.48
CA ASP A 423 51.93 -6.53 -3.11
C ASP A 423 50.46 -6.94 -3.02
N TYR A 424 50.20 -8.24 -3.07
CA TYR A 424 48.85 -8.80 -3.20
C TYR A 424 48.15 -8.99 -1.87
N ARG A 425 46.87 -8.59 -1.81
CA ARG A 425 45.96 -8.79 -0.68
C ARG A 425 44.56 -9.15 -1.18
N TYR A 426 43.80 -9.88 -0.37
CA TYR A 426 42.39 -10.14 -0.70
C TYR A 426 41.56 -8.87 -0.57
N TYR A 427 40.66 -8.69 -1.55
CA TYR A 427 39.89 -7.48 -1.78
C TYR A 427 38.43 -7.81 -2.09
N ASP A 428 37.52 -7.02 -1.50
CA ASP A 428 36.09 -7.08 -1.79
C ASP A 428 35.81 -6.26 -3.06
N LEU A 429 35.57 -6.96 -4.17
CA LEU A 429 35.30 -6.35 -5.47
C LEU A 429 33.92 -5.71 -5.53
N LYS A 430 32.94 -6.29 -4.83
CA LYS A 430 31.56 -5.83 -4.84
C LYS A 430 31.43 -4.49 -4.13
N HIS A 431 32.03 -4.38 -2.94
CA HIS A 431 31.99 -3.18 -2.12
C HIS A 431 33.18 -2.24 -2.33
N ARG A 432 34.16 -2.65 -3.14
CA ARG A 432 35.38 -1.89 -3.45
C ARG A 432 36.16 -1.48 -2.20
N SER A 433 36.38 -2.44 -1.30
CA SER A 433 37.03 -2.19 -0.01
C SER A 433 37.98 -3.32 0.38
N TRP A 434 38.96 -3.00 1.21
CA TRP A 434 39.74 -4.02 1.90
C TRP A 434 38.91 -4.61 3.06
N PRO A 435 38.75 -5.95 3.13
CA PRO A 435 38.04 -6.60 4.22
C PRO A 435 38.61 -6.21 5.61
N PRO A 436 37.77 -5.81 6.58
CA PRO A 436 38.25 -5.50 7.93
C PRO A 436 38.79 -6.76 8.61
N GLN A 437 39.82 -6.60 9.45
CA GLN A 437 40.36 -7.68 10.28
C GLN A 437 40.57 -7.21 11.73
N PRO A 438 39.99 -7.88 12.75
CA PRO A 438 39.08 -9.03 12.65
C PRO A 438 37.68 -8.65 12.14
N GLN A 439 36.99 -9.59 11.50
CA GLN A 439 35.61 -9.42 11.05
C GLN A 439 34.65 -9.64 12.23
N VAL A 440 33.80 -8.65 12.53
CA VAL A 440 32.75 -8.78 13.53
C VAL A 440 31.40 -8.82 12.80
N LEU A 441 30.82 -10.01 12.76
CA LEU A 441 29.56 -10.35 12.09
C LEU A 441 28.37 -10.26 13.06
N SER A 442 27.26 -9.63 12.65
CA SER A 442 26.08 -9.51 13.52
C SER A 442 24.77 -9.30 12.78
N PHE A 443 23.81 -10.22 12.95
CA PHE A 443 22.44 -10.02 12.47
C PHE A 443 21.68 -8.91 13.19
N ALA A 444 22.27 -8.21 14.17
CA ALA A 444 21.57 -7.19 14.96
C ALA A 444 20.94 -6.10 14.09
N ALA A 445 21.56 -5.72 12.97
CA ALA A 445 20.99 -4.73 12.05
C ALA A 445 19.64 -5.17 11.44
N HIS A 446 19.43 -6.48 11.30
CA HIS A 446 18.22 -7.07 10.73
C HIS A 446 17.09 -7.28 11.74
N SER A 447 17.43 -7.25 13.04
CA SER A 447 16.47 -7.46 14.14
C SER A 447 16.56 -6.39 15.24
N SER A 448 17.08 -5.21 14.89
CA SER A 448 17.19 -4.09 15.82
C SER A 448 15.82 -3.62 16.28
N LEU A 449 15.68 -3.43 17.59
CA LEU A 449 14.53 -2.75 18.16
C LEU A 449 14.64 -1.25 17.87
N ILE A 450 13.74 -0.74 17.02
CA ILE A 450 13.69 0.69 16.68
C ILE A 450 12.34 1.23 17.12
N PHE A 451 12.36 2.11 18.12
CA PHE A 451 11.17 2.87 18.52
C PHE A 451 10.83 3.92 17.45
N PRO A 452 9.56 4.08 17.06
CA PRO A 452 9.12 5.07 16.07
C PRO A 452 9.57 6.50 16.42
N SER A 453 9.93 7.31 15.42
CA SER A 453 10.46 8.67 15.63
C SER A 453 9.45 9.63 16.29
N ASN A 454 8.16 9.38 16.11
CA ASN A 454 7.06 10.11 16.76
C ASN A 454 6.75 9.58 18.17
N SER A 455 7.42 8.53 18.63
CA SER A 455 7.23 7.95 19.96
C SER A 455 8.04 8.68 21.02
N VAL A 456 7.48 8.75 22.24
CA VAL A 456 8.20 9.23 23.44
C VAL A 456 9.42 8.38 23.77
N TYR A 457 9.47 7.13 23.30
CA TYR A 457 10.61 6.22 23.52
C TYR A 457 11.67 6.31 22.43
N SER A 458 11.52 7.16 21.41
CA SER A 458 12.51 7.32 20.33
C SER A 458 13.91 7.66 20.84
N SER A 459 14.01 8.38 21.97
CA SER A 459 15.29 8.69 22.63
C SER A 459 16.02 7.43 23.14
N LEU A 460 15.29 6.36 23.45
CA LEU A 460 15.85 5.09 23.93
C LEU A 460 16.65 4.35 22.86
N ASN A 461 16.42 4.64 21.57
CA ASN A 461 17.20 4.07 20.47
C ASN A 461 18.71 4.35 20.58
N ARG A 462 19.12 5.37 21.37
CA ARG A 462 20.53 5.74 21.57
C ARG A 462 21.18 5.03 22.77
N TYR A 463 20.40 4.31 23.57
CA TYR A 463 20.86 3.71 24.82
C TYR A 463 21.37 2.29 24.55
N PRO A 464 22.64 1.98 24.84
CA PRO A 464 23.22 0.66 24.60
C PRO A 464 22.57 -0.45 25.43
N GLU A 465 21.85 -0.11 26.50
CA GLU A 465 21.11 -1.05 27.34
C GLU A 465 19.95 -1.75 26.60
N PHE A 466 19.46 -1.18 25.49
CA PHE A 466 18.40 -1.75 24.65
C PHE A 466 18.93 -2.49 23.41
N ALA A 467 20.26 -2.65 23.29
CA ALA A 467 20.87 -3.38 22.19
C ALA A 467 20.54 -4.88 22.26
N VAL A 468 20.01 -5.42 21.17
CA VAL A 468 19.48 -6.80 21.10
C VAL A 468 20.57 -7.87 21.11
N ASP A 469 21.80 -7.51 20.73
CA ASP A 469 22.97 -8.38 20.67
C ASP A 469 23.78 -8.40 21.97
N LYS A 470 23.33 -7.69 23.01
CA LYS A 470 23.99 -7.64 24.33
C LYS A 470 23.16 -8.33 25.40
N ARG A 471 23.83 -8.74 26.48
CA ARG A 471 23.19 -9.37 27.66
C ARG A 471 22.27 -8.43 28.45
N GLY A 472 22.26 -7.13 28.10
CA GLY A 472 21.52 -6.07 28.79
C GLY A 472 22.13 -5.65 30.14
N PRO A 473 21.48 -4.70 30.83
CA PRO A 473 21.97 -4.12 32.08
C PRO A 473 21.78 -5.06 33.28
N SER A 474 22.65 -4.97 34.29
CA SER A 474 22.45 -5.62 35.60
C SER A 474 21.45 -4.83 36.47
N SER A 475 20.85 -5.48 37.47
CA SER A 475 19.94 -4.84 38.42
C SER A 475 20.51 -3.58 39.08
N TYR A 476 21.79 -3.60 39.48
CA TYR A 476 22.49 -2.43 40.01
C TYR A 476 22.63 -1.31 38.98
N SER A 477 22.97 -1.64 37.73
CA SER A 477 23.11 -0.65 36.67
C SER A 477 21.77 0.00 36.28
N ILE A 478 20.67 -0.76 36.35
CA ILE A 478 19.31 -0.26 36.15
C ILE A 478 18.99 0.79 37.22
N ILE A 479 19.22 0.47 38.50
CA ILE A 479 18.97 1.42 39.60
C ILE A 479 19.87 2.66 39.47
N ALA A 480 21.14 2.49 39.12
CA ALA A 480 22.07 3.60 38.91
C ALA A 480 21.69 4.49 37.70
N SER A 481 20.95 3.94 36.72
CA SER A 481 20.52 4.68 35.53
C SER A 481 19.39 5.68 35.76
N ARG A 482 18.80 5.74 36.97
CA ARG A 482 17.65 6.63 37.28
C ARG A 482 17.88 8.07 36.84
N THR A 483 19.06 8.62 37.12
CA THR A 483 19.40 10.01 36.76
C THR A 483 19.54 10.24 35.25
N ARG A 484 19.63 9.16 34.45
CA ARG A 484 19.72 9.18 32.98
C ARG A 484 18.36 8.98 32.29
N CYS A 485 17.24 8.94 33.03
CA CYS A 485 15.91 8.79 32.44
C CYS A 485 15.60 9.97 31.49
N PRO A 486 15.22 9.71 30.23
CA PRO A 486 14.86 10.77 29.29
C PRO A 486 13.63 11.57 29.73
N ALA A 487 13.58 12.85 29.33
CA ALA A 487 12.40 13.69 29.52
C ALA A 487 11.21 13.13 28.73
N GLY A 488 10.03 13.06 29.35
CA GLY A 488 8.80 12.56 28.74
C GLY A 488 8.51 11.07 28.99
N ILE A 489 9.47 10.30 29.53
CA ILE A 489 9.26 8.91 29.96
C ILE A 489 9.13 8.87 31.48
N LEU A 490 8.16 8.12 32.01
CA LEU A 490 8.03 7.94 33.45
C LEU A 490 9.20 7.11 33.97
N MET A 491 9.81 7.53 35.08
CA MET A 491 10.94 6.82 35.70
C MET A 491 10.66 5.33 35.90
N LYS A 492 9.47 4.99 36.44
CA LYS A 492 9.06 3.60 36.66
C LYS A 492 9.03 2.78 35.37
N GLU A 493 8.60 3.39 34.27
CA GLU A 493 8.49 2.76 32.96
C GLU A 493 9.88 2.57 32.35
N PHE A 494 10.75 3.58 32.43
CA PHE A 494 12.14 3.49 31.99
C PHE A 494 12.91 2.36 32.69
N LEU A 495 12.73 2.21 34.01
CA LEU A 495 13.37 1.12 34.77
C LEU A 495 12.78 -0.25 34.43
N ALA A 496 11.46 -0.35 34.29
CA ALA A 496 10.78 -1.59 33.91
C ALA A 496 11.20 -2.08 32.50
N MET A 497 11.29 -1.17 31.53
CA MET A 497 11.75 -1.48 30.18
C MET A 497 13.21 -1.98 30.17
N GLN A 498 14.10 -1.40 30.98
CA GLN A 498 15.46 -1.91 31.11
C GLN A 498 15.52 -3.28 31.81
N ALA A 499 14.68 -3.50 32.82
CA ALA A 499 14.60 -4.76 33.54
C ALA A 499 14.24 -5.92 32.60
N LEU A 500 13.40 -5.69 31.59
CA LEU A 500 13.07 -6.70 30.58
C LEU A 500 14.28 -7.18 29.76
N PHE A 501 15.34 -6.38 29.67
CA PHE A 501 16.61 -6.75 29.03
C PHE A 501 17.63 -7.37 30.01
N SER A 502 17.33 -7.45 31.31
CA SER A 502 18.28 -7.88 32.35
C SER A 502 18.58 -9.38 32.31
N GLY A 503 19.42 -9.80 31.36
CA GLY A 503 19.87 -11.18 31.22
C GLY A 503 18.83 -12.13 30.60
N TYR A 504 19.33 -13.15 29.91
CA TYR A 504 18.50 -14.06 29.12
C TYR A 504 17.55 -14.95 29.95
N GLU A 505 17.99 -15.45 31.11
CA GLU A 505 17.20 -16.35 31.96
C GLU A 505 16.08 -15.65 32.74
N HIS A 506 16.26 -14.36 33.06
CA HIS A 506 15.28 -13.58 33.83
C HIS A 506 14.21 -12.93 32.95
N ARG A 507 14.35 -13.01 31.62
CA ARG A 507 13.47 -12.35 30.67
C ARG A 507 12.00 -12.70 30.88
N TRP A 508 11.68 -13.99 30.92
CA TRP A 508 10.30 -14.47 31.07
C TRP A 508 9.71 -14.20 32.46
N PRO A 509 10.45 -14.41 33.58
CA PRO A 509 10.03 -13.92 34.89
C PRO A 509 9.72 -12.42 34.88
N GLN A 510 10.54 -11.59 34.23
CA GLN A 510 10.29 -10.15 34.15
C GLN A 510 9.07 -9.82 33.28
N ILE A 511 8.90 -10.49 32.14
CA ILE A 511 7.68 -10.36 31.30
C ILE A 511 6.43 -10.67 32.14
N LEU A 512 6.48 -11.73 32.96
CA LEU A 512 5.37 -12.12 33.81
C LEU A 512 5.07 -11.09 34.90
N ILE A 513 6.11 -10.49 35.51
CA ILE A 513 5.97 -9.39 36.47
C ILE A 513 5.29 -8.19 35.79
N GLU A 514 5.79 -7.77 34.62
CA GLU A 514 5.24 -6.60 33.94
C GLU A 514 3.83 -6.82 33.38
N LEU A 515 3.48 -8.06 33.03
CA LEU A 515 2.11 -8.41 32.64
C LEU A 515 1.13 -8.23 33.81
N GLY A 516 1.56 -8.50 35.04
CA GLY A 516 0.81 -8.27 36.26
C GLY A 516 0.93 -6.85 36.85
N SER A 517 1.79 -6.00 36.27
CA SER A 517 2.05 -4.64 36.76
C SER A 517 1.29 -3.56 35.97
N GLN A 518 1.48 -2.29 36.34
CA GLN A 518 1.07 -1.11 35.57
C GLN A 518 2.26 -0.18 35.30
N ASN A 519 3.47 -0.76 35.17
CA ASN A 519 4.68 0.01 34.92
C ASN A 519 4.84 0.37 33.45
N ILE A 520 4.49 -0.55 32.55
CA ILE A 520 4.57 -0.39 31.10
C ILE A 520 3.16 -0.32 30.53
N ASN A 521 2.90 0.68 29.68
CA ASN A 521 1.64 0.77 28.96
C ASN A 521 1.63 -0.19 27.75
N LEU A 522 1.08 -1.39 27.95
CA LEU A 522 0.98 -2.44 26.92
C LEU A 522 0.06 -2.06 25.74
N SER A 523 -0.71 -0.99 25.86
CA SER A 523 -1.57 -0.44 24.80
C SER A 523 -0.81 0.43 23.80
N ASN A 524 0.48 0.68 24.01
CA ASN A 524 1.31 1.52 23.15
C ASN A 524 2.00 0.69 22.05
N GLU A 525 2.05 1.22 20.83
CA GLU A 525 2.79 0.63 19.70
C GLU A 525 4.26 0.31 20.05
N SER A 526 4.93 1.20 20.79
CA SER A 526 6.32 1.00 21.18
C SER A 526 6.50 -0.12 22.21
N ALA A 527 5.54 -0.28 23.11
CA ALA A 527 5.53 -1.41 24.04
C ALA A 527 5.29 -2.72 23.28
N TYR A 528 4.43 -2.71 22.25
CA TYR A 528 4.26 -3.84 21.35
C TYR A 528 5.60 -4.24 20.67
N PHE A 529 6.32 -3.31 20.06
CA PHE A 529 7.61 -3.61 19.41
C PHE A 529 8.62 -4.20 20.40
N LEU A 530 8.73 -3.60 21.59
CA LEU A 530 9.60 -4.08 22.65
C LEU A 530 9.24 -5.52 23.08
N MET A 531 7.97 -5.76 23.39
CA MET A 531 7.51 -7.06 23.86
C MET A 531 7.64 -8.12 22.77
N ASN A 532 7.25 -7.81 21.53
CA ASN A 532 7.37 -8.74 20.40
C ASN A 532 8.83 -9.14 20.15
N GLN A 533 9.77 -8.18 20.23
CA GLN A 533 11.21 -8.45 20.15
C GLN A 533 11.63 -9.47 21.23
N LEU A 534 11.29 -9.22 22.49
CA LEU A 534 11.77 -10.03 23.61
C LEU A 534 11.11 -11.41 23.69
N ILE A 535 9.82 -11.50 23.30
CA ILE A 535 9.04 -12.74 23.28
C ILE A 535 9.57 -13.71 22.22
N LEU A 536 10.01 -13.20 21.07
CA LEU A 536 10.40 -14.00 19.90
C LEU A 536 11.92 -14.20 19.75
N GLN A 537 12.74 -13.36 20.38
CA GLN A 537 14.19 -13.43 20.24
C GLN A 537 14.73 -14.75 20.80
N VAL A 538 15.39 -15.53 19.92
CA VAL A 538 15.94 -16.87 20.21
C VAL A 538 16.87 -16.85 21.42
N GLY A 539 17.80 -15.89 21.48
CA GLY A 539 18.83 -15.82 22.51
C GLY A 539 19.87 -16.95 22.43
N PRO A 540 20.74 -17.09 23.44
CA PRO A 540 21.80 -18.08 23.42
C PRO A 540 21.28 -19.52 23.41
N ARG A 541 22.00 -20.38 22.67
CA ARG A 541 21.74 -21.83 22.59
C ARG A 541 21.88 -22.50 23.96
N ASP A 542 21.02 -23.49 24.19
CA ASP A 542 21.17 -24.51 25.23
C ASP A 542 21.63 -25.81 24.55
N ASN A 543 22.58 -26.53 25.16
CA ASN A 543 23.09 -27.78 24.60
C ASN A 543 22.05 -28.90 24.67
N ASP A 544 21.19 -28.87 25.69
CA ASP A 544 20.29 -29.96 26.02
C ASP A 544 18.85 -29.73 25.52
N ASN A 545 18.54 -28.52 25.06
CA ASN A 545 17.19 -28.17 24.61
C ASN A 545 17.15 -27.23 23.41
N VAL A 546 16.31 -27.56 22.42
CA VAL A 546 16.08 -26.75 21.21
C VAL A 546 15.47 -25.37 21.50
N ARG A 547 14.81 -25.20 22.65
CA ARG A 547 14.23 -23.93 23.10
C ARG A 547 15.28 -22.89 23.50
N GLY A 548 16.52 -23.31 23.74
CA GLY A 548 17.58 -22.42 24.20
C GLY A 548 17.39 -21.93 25.63
N ILE A 549 18.36 -21.13 26.10
CA ILE A 549 18.41 -20.67 27.50
C ILE A 549 17.22 -19.76 27.83
N VAL A 550 16.77 -18.96 26.86
CA VAL A 550 15.65 -18.03 27.05
C VAL A 550 14.32 -18.77 27.22
N HIS A 551 14.02 -19.75 26.36
CA HIS A 551 12.66 -20.30 26.27
C HIS A 551 12.47 -21.65 26.97
N ARG A 552 13.52 -22.27 27.53
CA ARG A 552 13.40 -23.53 28.27
C ARG A 552 12.44 -23.47 29.48
N ILE A 553 12.18 -22.28 30.02
CA ILE A 553 11.23 -22.06 31.13
C ILE A 553 9.79 -22.51 30.81
N PHE A 554 9.42 -22.62 29.52
CA PHE A 554 8.11 -23.16 29.11
C PHE A 554 7.93 -24.65 29.45
N LEU A 555 8.98 -25.32 29.92
CA LEU A 555 8.91 -26.68 30.46
C LEU A 555 8.58 -26.70 31.96
N ASP A 556 8.55 -25.56 32.64
CA ASP A 556 8.11 -25.45 34.04
C ASP A 556 6.57 -25.24 34.09
N PRO A 557 5.80 -26.22 34.59
CA PRO A 557 4.36 -26.11 34.68
C PRO A 557 3.89 -24.95 35.56
N ASN A 558 4.64 -24.58 36.61
CA ASN A 558 4.25 -23.49 37.51
C ASN A 558 4.31 -22.15 36.80
N PHE A 559 5.38 -21.93 36.03
CA PHE A 559 5.52 -20.75 35.18
C PHE A 559 4.39 -20.70 34.14
N CYS A 560 4.16 -21.79 33.41
CA CYS A 560 3.12 -21.86 32.38
C CYS A 560 1.72 -21.58 32.94
N ASN A 561 1.35 -22.19 34.08
CA ASN A 561 0.07 -21.95 34.74
C ASN A 561 -0.11 -20.47 35.15
N ARG A 562 0.96 -19.84 35.66
CA ARG A 562 0.91 -18.43 36.04
C ARG A 562 0.82 -17.52 34.81
N LEU A 563 1.50 -17.87 33.72
CA LEU A 563 1.41 -17.14 32.46
C LEU A 563 -0.02 -17.22 31.88
N VAL A 564 -0.63 -18.41 31.86
CA VAL A 564 -2.03 -18.62 31.46
C VAL A 564 -2.98 -17.74 32.26
N TYR A 565 -2.83 -17.73 33.59
CA TYR A 565 -3.65 -16.89 34.47
C TYR A 565 -3.62 -15.41 34.06
N TRP A 566 -2.43 -14.85 33.88
CA TRP A 566 -2.28 -13.43 33.56
C TRP A 566 -2.75 -13.08 32.15
N ILE A 567 -2.49 -13.93 31.16
CA ILE A 567 -3.01 -13.73 29.80
C ILE A 567 -4.54 -13.75 29.83
N ASN A 568 -5.13 -14.76 30.50
CA ASN A 568 -6.58 -14.89 30.58
C ASN A 568 -7.23 -13.68 31.26
N TRP A 569 -6.65 -13.21 32.37
CA TRP A 569 -7.12 -12.05 33.12
C TRP A 569 -7.05 -10.77 32.27
N ARG A 570 -5.95 -10.55 31.55
CA ARG A 570 -5.81 -9.38 30.65
C ARG A 570 -6.76 -9.44 29.46
N LEU A 571 -7.00 -10.63 28.90
CA LEU A 571 -8.01 -10.81 27.87
C LEU A 571 -9.41 -10.46 28.38
N ASP A 572 -9.76 -10.85 29.62
CA ASP A 572 -11.03 -10.45 30.24
C ASP A 572 -11.10 -8.93 30.43
N GLU A 573 -10.00 -8.31 30.88
CA GLU A 573 -9.91 -6.86 31.10
C GLU A 573 -10.17 -6.05 29.82
N ILE A 574 -9.69 -6.52 28.67
CA ILE A 574 -9.86 -5.83 27.39
C ILE A 574 -11.07 -6.31 26.58
N SER A 575 -11.74 -7.39 26.97
CA SER A 575 -12.81 -8.05 26.19
C SER A 575 -13.99 -7.15 25.79
N SER A 576 -14.22 -6.05 26.52
CA SER A 576 -15.30 -5.09 26.24
C SER A 576 -15.15 -4.42 24.87
N ILE A 577 -16.28 -4.22 24.19
CA ILE A 577 -16.36 -3.54 22.88
C ILE A 577 -15.86 -2.08 22.95
N VAL A 578 -15.99 -1.43 24.11
CA VAL A 578 -15.51 -0.07 24.32
C VAL A 578 -13.98 0.01 24.22
N LYS A 579 -13.27 -1.09 24.54
CA LYS A 579 -11.81 -1.21 24.52
C LYS A 579 -11.24 -1.72 23.19
N ARG A 580 -12.00 -1.69 22.09
CA ARG A 580 -11.53 -2.12 20.74
C ARG A 580 -10.31 -1.38 20.18
N ARG A 581 -9.85 -0.32 20.85
CA ARG A 581 -8.60 0.40 20.53
C ARG A 581 -7.35 -0.29 21.07
N GLU A 582 -7.50 -1.27 21.96
CA GLU A 582 -6.43 -2.03 22.63
C GLU A 582 -5.73 -3.07 21.71
N VAL A 583 -5.52 -2.72 20.45
CA VAL A 583 -4.99 -3.64 19.42
C VAL A 583 -3.56 -4.08 19.72
N TYR A 584 -2.72 -3.18 20.25
CA TYR A 584 -1.34 -3.49 20.63
C TYR A 584 -1.27 -4.41 21.84
N CYS A 585 -2.14 -4.20 22.84
CA CYS A 585 -2.23 -5.09 23.99
C CYS A 585 -2.68 -6.49 23.53
N MET A 586 -3.73 -6.58 22.70
CA MET A 586 -4.18 -7.84 22.11
C MET A 586 -3.07 -8.55 21.32
N GLU A 587 -2.29 -7.83 20.54
CA GLU A 587 -1.17 -8.36 19.77
C GLU A 587 -0.07 -8.98 20.67
N ILE A 588 0.24 -8.35 21.81
CA ILE A 588 1.18 -8.89 22.82
C ILE A 588 0.59 -10.16 23.44
N LEU A 589 -0.66 -10.11 23.90
CA LEU A 589 -1.33 -11.26 24.53
C LEU A 589 -1.43 -12.45 23.58
N LEU A 590 -1.74 -12.19 22.31
CA LEU A 590 -1.78 -13.22 21.27
C LEU A 590 -0.40 -13.80 21.01
N SER A 591 0.66 -12.99 21.02
CA SER A 591 2.04 -13.47 20.90
C SER A 591 2.44 -14.37 22.08
N LEU A 592 2.05 -14.01 23.30
CA LEU A 592 2.29 -14.82 24.50
C LEU A 592 1.52 -16.15 24.44
N ALA A 593 0.23 -16.12 24.08
CA ALA A 593 -0.60 -17.31 23.94
C ALA A 593 -0.08 -18.24 22.84
N LEU A 594 0.37 -17.68 21.72
CA LEU A 594 0.98 -18.44 20.63
C LEU A 594 2.33 -19.04 21.03
N ARG A 595 3.16 -18.35 21.83
CA ARG A 595 4.37 -18.97 22.38
C ARG A 595 4.04 -20.15 23.26
N LEU A 596 3.05 -20.02 24.14
CA LEU A 596 2.61 -21.14 24.95
C LEU A 596 2.11 -22.32 24.08
N PHE A 597 1.38 -22.03 22.99
CA PHE A 597 0.94 -23.04 22.02
C PHE A 597 2.10 -23.75 21.30
N GLU A 598 3.08 -22.98 20.82
CA GLU A 598 4.17 -23.47 19.96
C GLU A 598 5.24 -24.21 20.75
N ILE A 599 5.65 -23.67 21.91
CA ILE A 599 6.83 -24.15 22.64
C ILE A 599 6.51 -24.67 24.05
N GLY A 600 5.25 -24.63 24.50
CA GLY A 600 4.83 -25.28 25.74
C GLY A 600 4.98 -26.80 25.72
N ASP A 601 4.71 -27.43 26.85
CA ASP A 601 4.43 -28.87 26.92
C ASP A 601 3.02 -29.18 26.39
N SER A 602 2.53 -30.41 26.56
CA SER A 602 1.21 -30.79 26.04
C SER A 602 0.05 -30.00 26.66
N GLU A 603 0.11 -29.69 27.96
CA GLU A 603 -0.95 -28.91 28.63
C GLU A 603 -0.81 -27.44 28.26
N GLY A 604 0.41 -26.90 28.23
CA GLY A 604 0.69 -25.56 27.73
C GLY A 604 0.16 -25.38 26.31
N LYS A 605 0.38 -26.35 25.41
CA LYS A 605 -0.15 -26.30 24.05
C LYS A 605 -1.68 -26.17 24.02
N LYS A 606 -2.37 -26.97 24.83
CA LYS A 606 -3.83 -26.94 24.95
C LYS A 606 -4.34 -25.62 25.53
N GLU A 607 -3.73 -25.11 26.59
CA GLU A 607 -4.11 -23.82 27.18
C GLU A 607 -3.79 -22.63 26.26
N GLY A 608 -2.66 -22.67 25.56
CA GLY A 608 -2.33 -21.71 24.51
C GLY A 608 -3.40 -21.67 23.42
N PHE A 609 -3.88 -22.84 22.96
CA PHE A 609 -4.99 -22.94 22.02
C PHE A 609 -6.27 -22.30 22.56
N ASN A 610 -6.64 -22.57 23.82
CA ASN A 610 -7.82 -21.99 24.49
C ASN A 610 -7.75 -20.46 24.55
N LEU A 611 -6.58 -19.92 24.92
CA LEU A 611 -6.35 -18.46 24.98
C LEU A 611 -6.44 -17.82 23.58
N VAL A 612 -5.89 -18.47 22.55
CA VAL A 612 -5.99 -18.02 21.15
C VAL A 612 -7.45 -18.03 20.68
N GLN A 613 -8.23 -19.05 21.05
CA GLN A 613 -9.67 -19.08 20.77
C GLN A 613 -10.40 -17.91 21.44
N LYS A 614 -10.13 -17.65 22.72
CA LYS A 614 -10.72 -16.51 23.45
C LYS A 614 -10.38 -15.17 22.78
N ALA A 615 -9.12 -14.97 22.37
CA ALA A 615 -8.70 -13.79 21.62
C ALA A 615 -9.44 -13.65 20.28
N ARG A 616 -9.69 -14.76 19.56
CA ARG A 616 -10.50 -14.78 18.33
C ARG A 616 -11.92 -14.29 18.60
N GLU A 617 -12.56 -14.79 19.65
CA GLU A 617 -13.92 -14.39 20.01
C GLU A 617 -14.02 -12.90 20.39
N ILE A 618 -13.04 -12.37 21.12
CA ILE A 618 -12.95 -10.94 21.46
C ILE A 618 -12.77 -10.09 20.19
N THR A 619 -11.83 -10.44 19.33
CA THR A 619 -11.56 -9.70 18.09
C THR A 619 -12.75 -9.70 17.13
N LEU A 620 -13.53 -10.79 17.04
CA LEU A 620 -14.78 -10.82 16.26
C LEU A 620 -15.85 -9.89 16.81
N LYS A 621 -15.98 -9.79 18.14
CA LYS A 621 -16.91 -8.83 18.79
C LYS A 621 -16.49 -7.40 18.49
N TRP A 622 -15.20 -7.10 18.61
CA TRP A 622 -14.65 -5.78 18.25
C TRP A 622 -14.88 -5.45 16.78
N LEU A 623 -14.65 -6.40 15.88
CA LEU A 623 -14.85 -6.22 14.44
C LEU A 623 -16.30 -5.90 14.09
N SER A 624 -17.25 -6.57 14.76
CA SER A 624 -18.68 -6.33 14.58
C SER A 624 -19.06 -4.89 14.95
N GLN A 625 -18.51 -4.35 16.05
CA GLN A 625 -18.74 -2.96 16.42
C GLN A 625 -18.03 -1.99 15.47
N LEU A 626 -16.78 -2.25 15.08
CA LEU A 626 -16.04 -1.37 14.19
C LEU A 626 -16.71 -1.21 12.83
N GLN A 627 -17.36 -2.26 12.33
CA GLN A 627 -18.17 -2.17 11.12
C GLN A 627 -19.29 -1.13 11.26
N VAL A 628 -20.04 -1.17 12.38
CA VAL A 628 -21.08 -0.18 12.69
C VAL A 628 -20.47 1.22 12.83
N ASP A 629 -19.33 1.36 13.51
CA ASP A 629 -18.67 2.65 13.72
C ASP A 629 -18.17 3.28 12.41
N VAL A 630 -17.65 2.48 11.47
CA VAL A 630 -17.23 2.94 10.13
C VAL A 630 -18.42 3.44 9.32
N GLU A 631 -19.56 2.77 9.43
CA GLU A 631 -20.80 3.14 8.73
C GLU A 631 -21.41 4.44 9.30
N HIS A 632 -21.36 4.62 10.62
CA HIS A 632 -21.95 5.77 11.32
C HIS A 632 -20.96 6.93 11.56
N ALA A 633 -19.77 6.89 10.94
CA ALA A 633 -18.77 7.94 11.12
C ALA A 633 -19.23 9.27 10.50
N ASN A 634 -19.28 10.33 11.32
CA ASN A 634 -19.78 11.65 10.93
C ASN A 634 -18.87 12.42 9.96
N ASN A 635 -17.58 12.04 9.86
CA ASN A 635 -16.60 12.69 8.98
C ASN A 635 -15.55 11.70 8.46
N SER A 636 -14.77 12.14 7.47
CA SER A 636 -13.72 11.33 6.82
C SER A 636 -12.65 10.84 7.79
N ASP A 637 -12.18 11.71 8.68
CA ASP A 637 -11.02 11.43 9.53
C ASP A 637 -11.36 10.36 10.58
N THR A 638 -12.55 10.46 11.18
CA THR A 638 -13.07 9.45 12.11
C THR A 638 -13.29 8.12 11.42
N ARG A 639 -13.82 8.15 10.18
CA ARG A 639 -14.01 6.96 9.36
C ARG A 639 -12.67 6.28 9.06
N GLU A 640 -11.64 7.04 8.74
CA GLU A 640 -10.29 6.52 8.49
C GLU A 640 -9.71 5.86 9.74
N ILE A 641 -9.83 6.51 10.91
CA ILE A 641 -9.37 5.93 12.19
C ILE A 641 -10.07 4.58 12.47
N PHE A 642 -11.40 4.51 12.32
CA PHE A 642 -12.12 3.26 12.52
C PHE A 642 -11.78 2.20 11.47
N SER A 643 -11.55 2.60 10.22
CA SER A 643 -11.13 1.68 9.15
C SER A 643 -9.75 1.08 9.45
N GLN A 644 -8.78 1.90 9.88
CA GLN A 644 -7.46 1.42 10.30
C GLN A 644 -7.54 0.46 11.50
N LEU A 645 -8.41 0.75 12.47
CA LEU A 645 -8.68 -0.19 13.59
C LEU A 645 -9.32 -1.49 13.10
N ALA A 646 -10.25 -1.44 12.14
CA ALA A 646 -10.87 -2.62 11.56
C ALA A 646 -9.85 -3.50 10.84
N VAL A 647 -8.88 -2.88 10.13
CA VAL A 647 -7.74 -3.59 9.53
C VAL A 647 -6.91 -4.29 10.62
N TRP A 648 -6.51 -3.58 11.69
CA TRP A 648 -5.76 -4.18 12.80
C TRP A 648 -6.48 -5.36 13.43
N VAL A 649 -7.75 -5.20 13.79
CA VAL A 649 -8.55 -6.26 14.43
C VAL A 649 -8.75 -7.45 13.49
N SER A 650 -8.91 -7.20 12.19
CA SER A 650 -9.01 -8.27 11.18
C SER A 650 -7.74 -9.09 11.10
N LEU A 651 -6.56 -8.45 11.10
CA LEU A 651 -5.26 -9.12 11.10
C LEU A 651 -5.02 -9.90 12.39
N LEU A 652 -5.40 -9.35 13.54
CA LEU A 652 -5.36 -10.05 14.82
C LEU A 652 -6.24 -11.30 14.82
N CYS A 653 -7.47 -11.19 14.30
CA CYS A 653 -8.38 -12.32 14.18
C CYS A 653 -7.81 -13.40 13.25
N ARG A 654 -7.30 -13.02 12.07
CA ARG A 654 -6.69 -13.94 11.10
C ARG A 654 -5.46 -14.64 11.66
N ARG A 655 -4.61 -13.95 12.43
CA ARG A 655 -3.43 -14.53 13.11
C ARG A 655 -3.79 -15.71 14.01
N THR A 656 -4.98 -15.72 14.62
CA THR A 656 -5.44 -16.83 15.48
C THR A 656 -5.59 -18.16 14.74
N PHE A 657 -5.59 -18.17 13.40
CA PHE A 657 -5.72 -19.40 12.61
C PHE A 657 -4.41 -20.16 12.43
N ILE A 658 -3.27 -19.59 12.87
CA ILE A 658 -1.97 -20.27 12.84
C ILE A 658 -1.97 -21.63 13.55
N VAL A 659 -2.78 -21.76 14.61
CA VAL A 659 -2.91 -23.00 15.40
C VAL A 659 -3.50 -24.17 14.61
N PHE A 660 -4.07 -23.90 13.43
CA PHE A 660 -4.62 -24.91 12.54
C PHE A 660 -3.71 -25.22 11.35
N ARG A 661 -2.46 -24.73 11.31
CA ARG A 661 -1.53 -24.93 10.18
C ARG A 661 -1.37 -26.41 9.78
N SER A 662 -1.44 -27.33 10.73
CA SER A 662 -1.32 -28.78 10.50
C SER A 662 -2.66 -29.51 10.36
N SER A 663 -3.78 -28.78 10.41
CA SER A 663 -5.12 -29.36 10.26
C SER A 663 -5.49 -29.53 8.79
N VAL A 664 -6.36 -30.50 8.49
CA VAL A 664 -6.87 -30.72 7.12
C VAL A 664 -8.00 -29.74 6.78
N SER A 665 -8.88 -29.47 7.74
CA SER A 665 -10.01 -28.54 7.60
C SER A 665 -10.41 -27.96 8.95
N ILE A 666 -11.23 -26.92 8.93
CA ILE A 666 -11.83 -26.25 10.09
C ILE A 666 -13.35 -26.31 10.03
N SER A 667 -14.01 -26.11 11.17
CA SER A 667 -15.48 -26.07 11.25
C SER A 667 -16.06 -24.89 10.47
N SER A 668 -17.35 -24.97 10.11
CA SER A 668 -18.08 -23.87 9.45
C SER A 668 -18.02 -22.57 10.25
N SER A 669 -18.13 -22.62 11.58
CA SER A 669 -18.06 -21.44 12.45
C SER A 669 -16.68 -20.77 12.44
N LEU A 670 -15.60 -21.56 12.36
CA LEU A 670 -14.24 -21.04 12.22
C LEU A 670 -14.02 -20.46 10.82
N PHE A 671 -14.51 -21.14 9.79
CA PHE A 671 -14.45 -20.64 8.41
C PHE A 671 -15.20 -19.31 8.26
N TYR A 672 -16.40 -19.18 8.84
CA TYR A 672 -17.14 -17.92 8.93
C TYR A 672 -16.29 -16.81 9.57
N SER A 673 -15.68 -17.11 10.72
CA SER A 673 -14.85 -16.15 11.46
C SER A 673 -13.64 -15.67 10.66
N TYR A 674 -12.96 -16.60 9.97
CA TYR A 674 -11.87 -16.28 9.06
C TYR A 674 -12.37 -15.43 7.88
N LEU A 675 -13.43 -15.86 7.21
CA LEU A 675 -13.92 -15.18 6.01
C LEU A 675 -14.41 -13.77 6.34
N ARG A 676 -15.11 -13.60 7.46
CA ARG A 676 -15.57 -12.29 7.94
C ARG A 676 -14.43 -11.31 8.18
N SER A 677 -13.37 -11.75 8.86
CA SER A 677 -12.17 -10.92 9.09
C SER A 677 -11.41 -10.66 7.79
N THR A 678 -11.41 -11.60 6.87
CA THR A 678 -10.76 -11.48 5.55
C THR A 678 -11.44 -10.45 4.65
N VAL A 679 -12.76 -10.49 4.53
CA VAL A 679 -13.53 -9.49 3.77
C VAL A 679 -13.45 -8.12 4.44
N SER A 680 -13.53 -8.06 5.78
CA SER A 680 -13.38 -6.79 6.51
C SER A 680 -12.00 -6.15 6.30
N LEU A 681 -10.94 -6.96 6.31
CA LEU A 681 -9.59 -6.50 6.01
C LEU A 681 -9.55 -5.82 4.65
N HIS A 682 -10.07 -6.46 3.61
CA HIS A 682 -10.07 -5.91 2.25
C HIS A 682 -10.88 -4.61 2.15
N GLU A 683 -12.10 -4.60 2.69
CA GLU A 683 -13.01 -3.44 2.60
C GLU A 683 -12.51 -2.19 3.33
N ASN A 684 -11.63 -2.35 4.32
CA ASN A 684 -11.07 -1.25 5.12
C ASN A 684 -9.61 -0.92 4.76
N LEU A 685 -8.94 -1.77 3.98
CA LEU A 685 -7.58 -1.53 3.52
C LEU A 685 -7.60 -0.59 2.31
N GLY A 686 -7.04 0.60 2.45
CA GLY A 686 -6.95 1.57 1.35
C GLY A 686 -5.94 1.15 0.28
N ASP A 687 -6.04 1.78 -0.91
CA ASP A 687 -5.19 1.47 -2.07
C ASP A 687 -3.72 1.89 -1.90
N ASN A 688 -3.43 2.83 -0.99
CA ASN A 688 -2.09 3.36 -0.78
C ASN A 688 -1.32 2.62 0.33
N TYR A 689 -0.79 1.44 -0.01
CA TYR A 689 0.04 0.63 0.90
C TYR A 689 1.26 1.39 1.46
N ALA A 690 1.86 2.28 0.66
CA ALA A 690 3.05 3.04 1.06
C ALA A 690 2.77 4.08 2.16
N ALA A 691 1.52 4.54 2.29
CA ALA A 691 1.10 5.48 3.32
C ALA A 691 0.78 4.80 4.68
N LEU A 692 0.74 3.47 4.74
CA LEU A 692 0.43 2.76 5.98
C LEU A 692 1.57 2.88 7.01
N PRO A 693 1.24 2.97 8.31
CA PRO A 693 2.24 2.91 9.38
C PRO A 693 3.11 1.65 9.28
N ASN A 694 4.39 1.78 9.66
CA ASN A 694 5.37 0.68 9.57
C ASN A 694 4.94 -0.58 10.32
N SER A 695 4.34 -0.43 11.51
CA SER A 695 3.79 -1.53 12.30
C SER A 695 2.73 -2.30 11.53
N LEU A 696 1.79 -1.60 10.92
CA LEU A 696 0.71 -2.22 10.17
C LEU A 696 1.23 -2.91 8.91
N ARG A 697 2.20 -2.32 8.20
CA ARG A 697 2.89 -2.97 7.07
C ARG A 697 3.56 -4.27 7.51
N ALA A 698 4.30 -4.27 8.61
CA ALA A 698 4.95 -5.47 9.13
C ALA A 698 3.93 -6.58 9.45
N VAL A 699 2.79 -6.24 10.06
CA VAL A 699 1.73 -7.20 10.36
C VAL A 699 1.04 -7.73 9.10
N LEU A 700 0.84 -6.91 8.07
CA LEU A 700 0.32 -7.33 6.76
C LEU A 700 1.24 -8.33 6.05
N VAL A 701 2.56 -8.08 6.08
CA VAL A 701 3.54 -9.01 5.53
C VAL A 701 3.45 -10.36 6.26
N ARG A 702 3.45 -10.34 7.59
CA ARG A 702 3.30 -11.57 8.39
C ARG A 702 1.99 -12.31 8.08
N ASP A 703 0.88 -11.59 7.97
CA ASP A 703 -0.43 -12.16 7.63
C ASP A 703 -0.42 -12.79 6.23
N SER A 704 0.24 -12.16 5.26
CA SER A 704 0.38 -12.72 3.90
C SER A 704 1.11 -14.07 3.92
N MET A 705 2.22 -14.16 4.68
CA MET A 705 2.98 -15.41 4.85
C MET A 705 2.15 -16.48 5.58
N LEU A 706 1.44 -16.09 6.65
CA LEU A 706 0.54 -16.96 7.39
C LEU A 706 -0.54 -17.55 6.48
N VAL A 707 -1.27 -16.70 5.76
CA VAL A 707 -2.42 -17.09 4.95
C VAL A 707 -2.00 -17.99 3.81
N TRP A 708 -0.85 -17.72 3.21
CA TRP A 708 -0.27 -18.63 2.23
C TRP A 708 -0.02 -20.02 2.84
N SER A 709 0.51 -20.10 4.06
CA SER A 709 0.78 -21.39 4.72
C SER A 709 -0.49 -22.20 5.03
N ILE A 710 -1.64 -21.56 5.21
CA ILE A 710 -2.93 -22.22 5.49
C ILE A 710 -3.89 -22.29 4.29
N ARG A 711 -3.47 -21.86 3.09
CA ARG A 711 -4.34 -21.74 1.90
C ARG A 711 -5.09 -23.02 1.53
N HIS A 712 -4.43 -24.17 1.67
CA HIS A 712 -5.03 -25.48 1.37
C HIS A 712 -6.11 -25.86 2.38
N LEU A 713 -5.88 -25.55 3.67
CA LEU A 713 -6.88 -25.71 4.72
C LEU A 713 -8.12 -24.85 4.47
N LEU A 714 -7.92 -23.60 4.04
CA LEU A 714 -9.02 -22.68 3.74
C LEU A 714 -9.86 -23.19 2.57
N ARG A 715 -9.19 -23.66 1.49
CA ARG A 715 -9.84 -24.28 0.33
C ARG A 715 -10.65 -25.52 0.72
N ALA A 716 -10.10 -26.38 1.57
CA ALA A 716 -10.78 -27.60 2.05
C ALA A 716 -11.98 -27.31 2.98
N SER A 717 -12.02 -26.12 3.59
CA SER A 717 -13.02 -25.74 4.60
C SER A 717 -14.17 -24.89 4.05
N VAL A 718 -14.21 -24.67 2.73
CA VAL A 718 -15.23 -23.82 2.09
C VAL A 718 -16.65 -24.30 2.41
N ASN A 719 -17.47 -23.36 2.87
CA ASN A 719 -18.88 -23.57 3.17
C ASN A 719 -19.75 -22.46 2.54
N MET A 720 -20.69 -22.83 1.67
CA MET A 720 -21.55 -21.87 0.97
C MET A 720 -22.49 -21.09 1.89
N GLY A 721 -23.08 -21.74 2.91
CA GLY A 721 -23.96 -21.06 3.85
C GLY A 721 -23.25 -19.93 4.57
N GLU A 722 -22.00 -20.18 4.98
CA GLU A 722 -21.17 -19.16 5.64
C GLU A 722 -20.70 -18.07 4.68
N ILE A 723 -20.36 -18.41 3.43
CA ILE A 723 -20.02 -17.42 2.40
C ILE A 723 -21.20 -16.47 2.18
N VAL A 724 -22.39 -17.01 1.95
CA VAL A 724 -23.61 -16.21 1.74
C VAL A 724 -23.88 -15.34 2.96
N THR A 725 -23.73 -15.87 4.18
CA THR A 725 -23.93 -15.13 5.42
C THR A 725 -22.94 -13.96 5.53
N VAL A 726 -21.64 -14.18 5.30
CA VAL A 726 -20.64 -13.10 5.34
C VAL A 726 -20.91 -12.08 4.25
N LEU A 727 -21.14 -12.51 3.02
CA LEU A 727 -21.41 -11.60 1.89
C LEU A 727 -22.67 -10.77 2.12
N SER A 728 -23.70 -11.30 2.78
CA SER A 728 -24.92 -10.54 3.08
C SER A 728 -24.66 -9.34 4.01
N CYS A 729 -23.63 -9.39 4.85
CA CYS A 729 -23.24 -8.28 5.72
C CYS A 729 -22.57 -7.12 4.96
N TYR A 730 -21.94 -7.40 3.82
CA TYR A 730 -21.24 -6.39 3.02
C TYR A 730 -22.01 -6.02 1.76
N VAL A 731 -22.83 -6.93 1.26
CA VAL A 731 -23.56 -6.82 0.01
C VAL A 731 -24.94 -7.47 0.14
N SER A 732 -25.77 -6.90 1.02
CA SER A 732 -27.14 -7.36 1.27
C SER A 732 -28.02 -7.41 0.01
N SER A 733 -27.64 -6.69 -1.06
CA SER A 733 -28.33 -6.71 -2.35
C SER A 733 -28.29 -8.00 -3.14
N LEU A 734 -27.32 -8.87 -2.90
CA LEU A 734 -27.13 -10.03 -3.76
C LEU A 734 -28.14 -11.11 -3.40
N SER A 735 -29.02 -11.46 -4.34
CA SER A 735 -29.91 -12.63 -4.22
C SER A 735 -29.10 -13.91 -4.46
N LEU A 736 -28.36 -14.33 -3.44
CA LEU A 736 -27.58 -15.55 -3.43
C LEU A 736 -28.44 -16.72 -2.95
N SER A 737 -28.40 -17.85 -3.67
CA SER A 737 -29.05 -19.08 -3.24
C SER A 737 -28.44 -19.59 -1.92
N GLN A 738 -29.27 -19.81 -0.90
CA GLN A 738 -28.87 -20.42 0.38
C GLN A 738 -28.71 -21.94 0.30
N THR A 739 -28.76 -22.54 -0.89
CA THR A 739 -28.60 -23.99 -1.05
C THR A 739 -27.24 -24.44 -0.53
N ASN A 740 -27.22 -25.24 0.54
CA ASN A 740 -26.03 -25.83 1.18
C ASN A 740 -25.26 -26.83 0.29
N ASN A 741 -25.50 -26.85 -1.02
CA ASN A 741 -24.88 -27.81 -1.92
C ASN A 741 -23.45 -27.37 -2.24
N LYS A 742 -22.45 -28.10 -1.69
CA LYS A 742 -21.01 -27.89 -1.94
C LYS A 742 -20.65 -27.84 -3.43
N SER A 743 -21.46 -28.47 -4.28
CA SER A 743 -21.34 -28.48 -5.76
C SER A 743 -21.59 -27.13 -6.44
N SER A 744 -22.04 -26.10 -5.71
CA SER A 744 -22.33 -24.77 -6.27
C SER A 744 -21.10 -23.84 -6.29
N VAL A 745 -20.02 -24.20 -5.58
CA VAL A 745 -18.76 -23.44 -5.52
C VAL A 745 -17.89 -23.85 -6.68
N THR A 746 -17.55 -22.90 -7.55
CA THR A 746 -16.56 -23.14 -8.60
C THR A 746 -15.30 -22.34 -8.29
N PHE A 747 -14.17 -23.05 -8.15
CA PHE A 747 -12.87 -22.39 -8.10
C PHE A 747 -12.45 -22.02 -9.51
N LEU A 748 -11.82 -20.85 -9.66
CA LEU A 748 -11.24 -20.46 -10.93
C LEU A 748 -10.01 -21.32 -11.24
N PRO A 749 -9.60 -21.45 -12.52
CA PRO A 749 -8.35 -22.11 -12.87
C PRO A 749 -7.13 -21.26 -12.45
N ALA A 750 -5.97 -21.90 -12.38
CA ALA A 750 -4.68 -21.22 -12.16
C ALA A 750 -4.49 -20.08 -13.19
N PRO A 751 -3.90 -18.94 -12.79
CA PRO A 751 -3.27 -18.65 -11.49
C PRO A 751 -4.24 -18.14 -10.39
N TYR A 752 -5.56 -18.14 -10.63
CA TYR A 752 -6.56 -17.60 -9.71
C TYR A 752 -7.28 -18.70 -8.92
N ASP A 753 -6.62 -19.82 -8.69
CA ASP A 753 -7.22 -21.01 -8.06
C ASP A 753 -7.71 -20.76 -6.63
N TRP A 754 -7.27 -19.69 -5.98
CA TRP A 754 -7.76 -19.25 -4.67
C TRP A 754 -9.04 -18.40 -4.70
N CYS A 755 -9.58 -18.12 -5.89
CA CYS A 755 -10.81 -17.38 -6.08
C CYS A 755 -12.00 -18.33 -6.30
N ILE A 756 -13.13 -18.00 -5.67
CA ILE A 756 -14.41 -18.67 -5.86
C ILE A 756 -15.30 -17.80 -6.75
N SER A 757 -15.98 -18.42 -7.71
CA SER A 757 -17.05 -17.82 -8.53
C SER A 757 -18.42 -18.32 -8.06
N ILE A 758 -19.33 -17.39 -7.80
CA ILE A 758 -20.70 -17.64 -7.34
C ILE A 758 -21.65 -16.87 -8.25
N LYS A 759 -22.69 -17.54 -8.75
CA LYS A 759 -23.70 -16.90 -9.59
C LYS A 759 -24.95 -16.57 -8.76
N THR A 760 -25.49 -15.37 -8.94
CA THR A 760 -26.79 -15.02 -8.34
C THR A 760 -27.94 -15.69 -9.08
N ASN A 761 -29.11 -15.72 -8.45
CA ASN A 761 -30.33 -16.17 -9.10
C ASN A 761 -30.70 -15.24 -10.26
N GLU A 762 -31.19 -15.81 -11.37
CA GLU A 762 -31.72 -15.08 -12.52
C GLU A 762 -33.24 -15.01 -12.43
N SER A 763 -33.83 -13.87 -12.83
CA SER A 763 -35.28 -13.72 -12.98
C SER A 763 -35.61 -12.91 -14.23
N ALA A 764 -36.90 -12.79 -14.56
CA ALA A 764 -37.35 -11.97 -15.69
C ALA A 764 -36.92 -10.48 -15.56
N GLU A 765 -36.79 -9.99 -14.34
CA GLU A 765 -36.46 -8.58 -14.03
C GLU A 765 -34.98 -8.37 -13.69
N PHE A 766 -34.31 -9.40 -13.14
CA PHE A 766 -32.91 -9.31 -12.66
C PHE A 766 -31.97 -10.22 -13.44
N LYS A 767 -30.90 -9.64 -13.96
CA LYS A 767 -29.78 -10.35 -14.58
C LYS A 767 -29.05 -11.20 -13.54
N GLN A 768 -28.59 -12.37 -13.97
CA GLN A 768 -27.58 -13.12 -13.25
C GLN A 768 -26.29 -12.28 -13.13
N GLN A 769 -25.74 -12.23 -11.92
CA GLN A 769 -24.45 -11.61 -11.63
C GLN A 769 -23.44 -12.69 -11.24
N ASN A 770 -22.19 -12.49 -11.62
CA ASN A 770 -21.08 -13.31 -11.19
C ASN A 770 -20.31 -12.62 -10.07
N VAL A 771 -20.28 -13.24 -8.90
CA VAL A 771 -19.57 -12.78 -7.71
C VAL A 771 -18.28 -13.58 -7.59
N ILE A 772 -17.15 -12.90 -7.58
CA ILE A 772 -15.84 -13.51 -7.43
C ILE A 772 -15.26 -13.08 -6.10
N LEU A 773 -14.86 -14.05 -5.27
CA LEU A 773 -14.29 -13.82 -3.95
C LEU A 773 -12.93 -14.50 -3.85
N ASN A 774 -11.88 -13.72 -3.57
CA ASN A 774 -10.56 -14.27 -3.24
C ASN A 774 -10.53 -14.72 -1.78
N LEU A 775 -10.33 -16.02 -1.55
CA LEU A 775 -10.32 -16.60 -0.21
C LEU A 775 -9.19 -16.09 0.68
N LEU A 776 -8.05 -15.70 0.10
CA LEU A 776 -6.86 -15.31 0.87
C LEU A 776 -6.88 -13.82 1.20
N THR A 777 -7.29 -13.00 0.25
CA THR A 777 -7.19 -11.53 0.35
C THR A 777 -8.52 -10.85 0.66
N GLY A 778 -9.65 -11.53 0.52
CA GLY A 778 -10.98 -10.96 0.75
C GLY A 778 -11.50 -10.08 -0.39
N ASN A 779 -10.75 -9.97 -1.49
CA ASN A 779 -11.13 -9.21 -2.66
C ASN A 779 -12.45 -9.73 -3.25
N LEU A 780 -13.44 -8.84 -3.33
CA LEU A 780 -14.80 -9.14 -3.73
C LEU A 780 -15.18 -8.35 -4.98
N LEU A 781 -15.44 -9.08 -6.07
CA LEU A 781 -15.81 -8.52 -7.36
C LEU A 781 -17.23 -8.95 -7.74
N VAL A 782 -18.02 -8.03 -8.28
CA VAL A 782 -19.35 -8.32 -8.86
C VAL A 782 -19.33 -7.92 -10.34
N ASN A 783 -19.54 -8.91 -11.21
CA ASN A 783 -19.38 -8.80 -12.67
C ASN A 783 -18.01 -8.21 -13.06
N GLY A 784 -16.96 -8.64 -12.37
CA GLY A 784 -15.57 -8.24 -12.63
C GLY A 784 -15.15 -6.87 -12.08
N LYS A 785 -16.05 -6.13 -11.41
CA LYS A 785 -15.76 -4.83 -10.80
C LYS A 785 -15.77 -4.92 -9.27
N PRO A 786 -14.84 -4.23 -8.57
CA PRO A 786 -14.85 -4.18 -7.10
C PRO A 786 -16.02 -3.34 -6.58
N ILE A 787 -16.31 -3.49 -5.28
CA ILE A 787 -17.18 -2.56 -4.56
C ILE A 787 -16.51 -1.19 -4.57
N GLY A 788 -17.22 -0.18 -5.07
CA GLY A 788 -16.59 1.09 -5.39
C GLY A 788 -17.48 2.29 -5.13
N ARG A 789 -17.04 3.42 -5.66
CA ARG A 789 -17.78 4.69 -5.67
C ARG A 789 -18.30 4.94 -7.08
N LEU A 790 -19.35 5.75 -7.18
CA LEU A 790 -19.80 6.24 -8.48
C LEU A 790 -18.71 7.08 -9.15
N PRO A 791 -18.56 7.00 -10.48
CA PRO A 791 -17.68 7.89 -11.26
C PRO A 791 -17.93 9.37 -10.95
N ASN A 792 -16.89 10.22 -11.08
CA ASN A 792 -16.98 11.65 -10.75
C ASN A 792 -18.05 12.39 -11.59
N GLU A 793 -18.30 11.92 -12.82
CA GLU A 793 -19.37 12.43 -13.68
C GLU A 793 -20.75 12.42 -13.00
N TRP A 794 -21.01 11.44 -12.11
CA TRP A 794 -22.25 11.41 -11.31
C TRP A 794 -22.27 12.48 -10.23
N LYS A 795 -21.13 12.78 -9.60
CA LYS A 795 -21.06 13.77 -8.52
C LYS A 795 -21.27 15.19 -9.02
N GLU A 796 -20.87 15.47 -10.26
CA GLU A 796 -21.06 16.75 -10.93
C GLU A 796 -22.46 16.91 -11.52
N ASN A 797 -23.24 15.82 -11.59
CA ASN A 797 -24.56 15.83 -12.19
C ASN A 797 -25.63 16.41 -11.24
N GLU A 798 -26.46 17.31 -11.78
CA GLU A 798 -27.52 18.00 -11.02
C GLU A 798 -28.59 17.04 -10.45
N ILE A 799 -28.94 15.97 -11.17
CA ILE A 799 -29.93 14.97 -10.72
C ILE A 799 -29.43 14.26 -9.46
N TYR A 800 -28.13 13.91 -9.44
CA TYR A 800 -27.51 13.27 -8.29
C TYR A 800 -27.44 14.23 -7.10
N GLN A 801 -26.90 15.44 -7.30
CA GLN A 801 -26.77 16.44 -6.24
C GLN A 801 -28.12 16.83 -5.64
N ARG A 802 -29.19 16.84 -6.44
CA ARG A 802 -30.53 17.15 -5.97
C ARG A 802 -31.10 16.10 -5.01
N LEU A 803 -30.82 14.82 -5.23
CA LEU A 803 -31.32 13.72 -4.38
C LEU A 803 -30.40 13.38 -3.21
N PHE A 804 -29.09 13.49 -3.40
CA PHE A 804 -28.08 12.98 -2.46
C PHE A 804 -27.07 14.04 -2.00
N GLY A 805 -27.17 15.28 -2.50
CA GLY A 805 -26.20 16.34 -2.19
C GLY A 805 -24.78 15.95 -2.59
N HIS A 806 -23.85 16.06 -1.64
CA HIS A 806 -22.44 15.67 -1.81
C HIS A 806 -22.11 14.31 -1.17
N GLU A 807 -23.13 13.54 -0.77
CA GLU A 807 -22.91 12.21 -0.19
C GLU A 807 -22.22 11.27 -1.18
N GLN A 808 -21.34 10.40 -0.68
CA GLN A 808 -20.70 9.37 -1.49
C GLN A 808 -21.36 8.03 -1.28
N ILE A 809 -22.10 7.57 -2.29
CA ILE A 809 -22.77 6.27 -2.26
C ILE A 809 -21.81 5.17 -2.70
N LYS A 810 -21.66 4.14 -1.86
CA LYS A 810 -21.00 2.89 -2.24
C LYS A 810 -21.88 2.12 -3.21
N VAL A 811 -21.29 1.67 -4.33
CA VAL A 811 -22.00 0.99 -5.42
C VAL A 811 -21.29 -0.27 -5.91
N LEU A 812 -22.06 -1.13 -6.59
CA LEU A 812 -21.61 -2.32 -7.30
C LEU A 812 -22.35 -2.44 -8.64
N SER A 813 -21.92 -3.38 -9.50
CA SER A 813 -22.54 -3.59 -10.83
C SER A 813 -24.03 -3.91 -10.73
N SER A 814 -24.89 -3.20 -11.46
CA SER A 814 -26.35 -3.42 -11.37
C SER A 814 -26.79 -4.80 -11.86
N ASN A 815 -27.82 -5.39 -11.23
CA ASN A 815 -28.54 -6.55 -11.75
C ASN A 815 -29.75 -6.17 -12.63
N ILE A 816 -30.03 -4.89 -12.85
CA ILE A 816 -31.17 -4.44 -13.68
C ILE A 816 -30.71 -4.15 -15.11
N LYS A 817 -31.55 -4.52 -16.10
CA LYS A 817 -31.29 -4.21 -17.52
C LYS A 817 -31.34 -2.69 -17.78
N GLY A 818 -30.36 -2.18 -18.52
CA GLY A 818 -30.22 -0.74 -18.79
C GLY A 818 -29.74 0.10 -17.58
N MET A 819 -29.14 -0.53 -16.57
CA MET A 819 -28.49 0.11 -15.43
C MET A 819 -27.05 -0.38 -15.28
N ASP A 820 -26.16 0.48 -14.79
CA ASP A 820 -24.72 0.23 -14.69
C ASP A 820 -24.31 -0.10 -13.26
N TYR A 821 -24.85 0.64 -12.29
CA TYR A 821 -24.53 0.53 -10.87
C TYR A 821 -25.78 0.37 -10.01
N MET A 822 -25.60 -0.15 -8.81
CA MET A 822 -26.62 -0.18 -7.76
C MET A 822 -25.97 0.07 -6.39
N SER A 823 -26.72 0.64 -5.46
CA SER A 823 -26.27 0.90 -4.10
C SER A 823 -25.92 -0.41 -3.38
N VAL A 824 -24.91 -0.39 -2.50
CA VAL A 824 -24.55 -1.57 -1.69
C VAL A 824 -25.63 -1.85 -0.63
N GLY A 825 -26.07 -0.81 0.09
CA GLY A 825 -27.17 -0.86 1.06
C GLY A 825 -28.49 -0.36 0.49
N GLU A 826 -29.50 -0.27 1.34
CA GLU A 826 -30.74 0.46 1.07
C GLU A 826 -30.58 1.92 1.51
N ILE A 827 -31.15 2.83 0.73
CA ILE A 827 -31.20 4.26 1.04
C ILE A 827 -32.67 4.59 1.28
N HIS A 828 -33.01 4.96 2.51
CA HIS A 828 -34.40 5.21 2.91
C HIS A 828 -35.36 4.05 2.56
N GLU A 829 -34.96 2.79 2.80
CA GLU A 829 -35.73 1.56 2.43
C GLU A 829 -35.85 1.31 0.91
N HIS A 830 -35.05 2.02 0.09
CA HIS A 830 -35.02 1.84 -1.36
C HIS A 830 -33.67 1.30 -1.82
N LYS A 831 -33.70 0.35 -2.76
CA LYS A 831 -32.52 -0.03 -3.51
C LYS A 831 -32.34 0.93 -4.68
N VAL A 832 -31.23 1.66 -4.73
CA VAL A 832 -31.02 2.69 -5.76
C VAL A 832 -30.12 2.16 -6.87
N HIS A 833 -30.56 2.32 -8.11
CA HIS A 833 -29.86 1.90 -9.32
C HIS A 833 -29.53 3.13 -10.17
N PHE A 834 -28.32 3.14 -10.72
CA PHE A 834 -27.76 4.25 -11.50
C PHE A 834 -27.40 3.72 -12.89
N GLY A 835 -27.78 4.44 -13.94
CA GLY A 835 -27.42 4.05 -15.30
C GLY A 835 -27.34 5.24 -16.24
N PHE A 836 -26.79 4.98 -17.41
CA PHE A 836 -26.68 5.96 -18.48
C PHE A 836 -27.43 5.48 -19.72
N ARG A 837 -28.50 6.20 -20.10
CA ARG A 837 -29.36 5.85 -21.25
C ARG A 837 -29.40 6.99 -22.25
N LYS A 838 -28.98 6.74 -23.50
CA LYS A 838 -28.99 7.71 -24.62
C LYS A 838 -28.39 9.08 -24.25
N GLY A 839 -27.25 9.11 -23.54
CA GLY A 839 -26.60 10.37 -23.16
C GLY A 839 -27.12 11.01 -21.86
N LYS A 840 -28.07 10.38 -21.16
CA LYS A 840 -28.70 10.92 -19.94
C LYS A 840 -28.54 9.99 -18.74
N PHE A 841 -28.33 10.60 -17.58
CA PHE A 841 -28.26 9.92 -16.28
C PHE A 841 -29.66 9.49 -15.83
N VAL A 842 -29.78 8.25 -15.34
CA VAL A 842 -31.04 7.66 -14.89
C VAL A 842 -30.87 7.08 -13.50
N ILE A 843 -31.82 7.41 -12.61
CA ILE A 843 -31.88 6.89 -11.24
C ILE A 843 -33.20 6.15 -11.07
N GLN A 844 -33.12 4.87 -10.68
CA GLN A 844 -34.29 4.08 -10.28
C GLN A 844 -34.19 3.69 -8.81
N ALA A 845 -35.33 3.71 -8.14
CA ALA A 845 -35.48 3.23 -6.77
C ALA A 845 -36.39 1.99 -6.79
N VAL A 846 -35.90 0.88 -6.28
CA VAL A 846 -36.63 -0.40 -6.26
C VAL A 846 -37.01 -0.74 -4.83
N THR A 847 -38.27 -1.07 -4.64
CA THR A 847 -38.83 -1.56 -3.37
C THR A 847 -39.64 -2.84 -3.62
N LEU A 848 -40.13 -3.47 -2.54
CA LEU A 848 -41.09 -4.57 -2.63
C LEU A 848 -42.39 -4.19 -3.38
N GLN A 849 -42.70 -2.89 -3.47
CA GLN A 849 -43.95 -2.38 -4.01
C GLN A 849 -43.86 -2.10 -5.52
N GLY A 850 -42.64 -1.96 -6.06
CA GLY A 850 -42.34 -1.80 -7.47
C GLY A 850 -41.08 -0.98 -7.74
N THR A 851 -40.85 -0.67 -9.01
CA THR A 851 -39.74 0.18 -9.48
C THR A 851 -40.23 1.60 -9.75
N LEU A 852 -39.52 2.56 -9.17
CA LEU A 852 -39.71 3.99 -9.36
C LEU A 852 -38.57 4.55 -10.19
N GLU A 853 -38.85 5.42 -11.15
CA GLU A 853 -37.84 6.13 -11.92
C GLU A 853 -37.91 7.62 -11.63
N PHE A 854 -36.77 8.22 -11.30
CA PHE A 854 -36.69 9.65 -11.00
C PHE A 854 -36.83 10.47 -12.28
N LEU A 855 -37.73 11.44 -12.26
CA LEU A 855 -37.94 12.38 -13.36
C LEU A 855 -37.29 13.72 -13.02
N PRO A 856 -36.37 14.23 -13.86
CA PRO A 856 -35.78 15.55 -13.67
C PRO A 856 -36.87 16.63 -13.71
N HIS A 857 -36.83 17.59 -12.79
CA HIS A 857 -37.89 18.58 -12.65
C HIS A 857 -38.01 19.54 -13.86
N GLU A 858 -36.90 19.70 -14.59
CA GLU A 858 -36.76 20.53 -15.78
C GLU A 858 -37.69 20.06 -16.91
N ILE A 859 -38.07 18.77 -16.94
CA ILE A 859 -38.97 18.25 -17.98
C ILE A 859 -40.38 18.85 -17.91
N PHE A 860 -40.77 19.39 -16.75
CA PHE A 860 -42.07 20.03 -16.55
C PHE A 860 -42.04 21.53 -16.88
N LEU A 861 -40.86 22.08 -17.18
CA LEU A 861 -40.63 23.50 -17.43
C LEU A 861 -40.39 23.74 -18.93
N GLY A 862 -41.08 24.71 -19.50
CA GLY A 862 -40.77 25.30 -20.80
C GLY A 862 -40.32 26.75 -20.64
N GLU A 863 -39.90 27.39 -21.74
CA GLU A 863 -39.30 28.73 -21.74
C GLU A 863 -40.20 29.82 -21.11
N HIS A 864 -41.52 29.70 -21.31
CA HIS A 864 -42.51 30.68 -20.83
C HIS A 864 -43.74 30.05 -20.15
N SER A 865 -43.73 28.74 -19.89
CA SER A 865 -44.87 28.04 -19.28
C SER A 865 -44.44 26.73 -18.62
N SER A 866 -45.21 26.23 -17.66
CA SER A 866 -44.94 24.97 -16.97
C SER A 866 -46.17 24.05 -16.99
N ASP A 867 -45.93 22.74 -17.01
CA ASP A 867 -46.98 21.72 -16.99
C ASP A 867 -47.66 21.61 -15.61
N LEU A 868 -46.95 22.01 -14.56
CA LEU A 868 -47.42 22.03 -13.16
C LEU A 868 -47.06 23.39 -12.53
N PRO A 869 -47.74 23.81 -11.45
CA PRO A 869 -47.30 24.95 -10.65
C PRO A 869 -45.90 24.71 -10.07
N ASN A 870 -45.09 25.77 -9.98
CA ASN A 870 -43.71 25.73 -9.48
C ASN A 870 -43.58 25.14 -8.07
N PHE A 871 -44.61 25.29 -7.25
CA PHE A 871 -44.74 24.64 -5.94
C PHE A 871 -44.63 23.11 -6.00
N LEU A 872 -45.12 22.49 -7.08
CA LEU A 872 -45.06 21.04 -7.32
C LEU A 872 -43.86 20.64 -8.19
N ILE A 873 -42.96 21.58 -8.53
CA ILE A 873 -41.79 21.34 -9.38
C ILE A 873 -40.50 21.65 -8.60
N SER A 874 -40.27 22.92 -8.29
CA SER A 874 -38.97 23.47 -7.88
C SER A 874 -38.39 22.87 -6.60
N LYS A 875 -39.24 22.47 -5.65
CA LYS A 875 -38.85 21.87 -4.36
C LYS A 875 -39.40 20.45 -4.18
N CYS A 876 -39.64 19.76 -5.30
CA CYS A 876 -40.18 18.39 -5.31
C CYS A 876 -39.27 17.40 -6.04
N ALA A 877 -39.41 16.13 -5.65
CA ALA A 877 -38.90 14.94 -6.32
C ALA A 877 -40.07 14.27 -7.04
N HIS A 878 -39.86 13.86 -8.29
CA HIS A 878 -40.89 13.26 -9.12
C HIS A 878 -40.52 11.82 -9.42
N TRP A 879 -41.36 10.90 -8.96
CA TRP A 879 -41.12 9.46 -9.10
C TRP A 879 -42.18 8.83 -9.99
N LEU A 880 -41.77 8.36 -11.17
CA LEU A 880 -42.62 7.56 -12.05
C LEU A 880 -42.68 6.12 -11.55
N ASN A 881 -43.86 5.66 -11.17
CA ASN A 881 -44.10 4.25 -10.85
C ASN A 881 -44.53 3.49 -12.11
N HIS A 882 -43.66 2.61 -12.60
CA HIS A 882 -43.89 1.83 -13.83
C HIS A 882 -45.07 0.86 -13.71
N ARG A 883 -45.39 0.40 -12.49
CA ARG A 883 -46.47 -0.56 -12.24
C ARG A 883 -47.84 0.10 -12.19
N THR A 884 -47.97 1.23 -11.49
CA THR A 884 -49.25 1.95 -11.36
C THR A 884 -49.48 2.96 -12.49
N ASN A 885 -48.43 3.26 -13.27
CA ASN A 885 -48.44 4.30 -14.30
C ASN A 885 -48.81 5.68 -13.73
N CYS A 886 -48.30 5.99 -12.53
CA CYS A 886 -48.50 7.26 -11.85
C CYS A 886 -47.17 7.95 -11.55
N ILE A 887 -47.15 9.29 -11.61
CA ILE A 887 -46.04 10.11 -11.08
C ILE A 887 -46.42 10.54 -9.68
N GLU A 888 -45.61 10.20 -8.69
CA GLU A 888 -45.75 10.72 -7.33
C GLU A 888 -44.79 11.89 -7.10
N ILE A 889 -45.31 12.95 -6.51
CA ILE A 889 -44.60 14.20 -6.24
C ILE A 889 -44.34 14.27 -4.73
N CYS A 890 -43.09 14.06 -4.35
CA CYS A 890 -42.61 14.12 -2.97
C CYS A 890 -41.91 15.46 -2.70
N THR A 891 -41.97 15.97 -1.48
CA THR A 891 -41.22 17.19 -1.12
C THR A 891 -39.73 16.88 -0.96
N MET A 892 -38.85 17.84 -1.28
CA MET A 892 -37.40 17.68 -1.10
C MET A 892 -36.97 17.55 0.37
N THR A 893 -37.82 17.93 1.32
CA THR A 893 -37.59 17.66 2.75
C THR A 893 -37.66 16.18 3.08
N ASN A 894 -38.38 15.38 2.28
CA ASN A 894 -38.40 13.92 2.40
C ASN A 894 -38.73 13.28 1.03
N PRO A 895 -37.76 13.25 0.10
CA PRO A 895 -38.02 12.90 -1.30
C PRO A 895 -38.34 11.41 -1.51
N TRP A 896 -38.10 10.57 -0.49
CA TRP A 896 -38.27 9.12 -0.52
C TRP A 896 -39.59 8.64 0.14
N LYS A 897 -40.30 9.51 0.85
CA LYS A 897 -41.47 9.12 1.64
C LYS A 897 -42.78 9.27 0.88
N HIS A 898 -43.34 8.14 0.47
CA HIS A 898 -44.64 8.04 -0.19
C HIS A 898 -45.77 8.15 0.84
N LYS A 899 -46.65 9.16 0.69
CA LYS A 899 -47.79 9.42 1.59
C LYS A 899 -49.09 9.58 0.79
N PRO A 900 -50.26 9.28 1.38
CA PRO A 900 -51.55 9.57 0.74
C PRO A 900 -51.74 11.05 0.36
N GLU A 901 -51.12 11.95 1.14
CA GLU A 901 -51.17 13.40 0.96
C GLU A 901 -50.28 13.90 -0.19
N ASN A 902 -49.35 13.09 -0.69
CA ASN A 902 -48.51 13.47 -1.82
C ASN A 902 -49.38 13.65 -3.07
N TRP A 903 -49.01 14.62 -3.92
CA TRP A 903 -49.67 14.78 -5.21
C TRP A 903 -49.29 13.61 -6.12
N LYS A 904 -50.28 13.02 -6.78
CA LYS A 904 -50.12 11.91 -7.71
C LYS A 904 -50.75 12.25 -9.04
N ILE A 905 -50.00 12.08 -10.12
CA ILE A 905 -50.47 12.23 -11.49
C ILE A 905 -50.76 10.83 -12.04
N ASP A 906 -52.03 10.49 -12.23
CA ASP A 906 -52.43 9.30 -12.99
C ASP A 906 -52.23 9.60 -14.48
N LEU A 907 -51.22 9.00 -15.11
CA LEU A 907 -50.87 9.28 -16.50
C LEU A 907 -51.92 8.74 -17.48
N SER A 908 -52.71 7.73 -17.07
CA SER A 908 -53.76 7.15 -17.91
C SER A 908 -54.96 8.09 -18.00
N LYS A 909 -55.28 8.78 -16.90
CA LYS A 909 -56.36 9.78 -16.84
C LYS A 909 -55.87 11.21 -17.09
N ARG A 910 -54.56 11.44 -16.98
CA ARG A 910 -53.90 12.76 -16.94
C ARG A 910 -54.49 13.66 -15.86
N ILE A 911 -54.77 13.11 -14.68
CA ILE A 911 -55.32 13.86 -13.55
C ILE A 911 -54.29 13.88 -12.43
N ALA A 912 -53.99 15.06 -11.89
CA ALA A 912 -53.23 15.20 -10.67
C ALA A 912 -54.16 15.37 -9.47
N SER A 913 -53.97 14.55 -8.44
CA SER A 913 -54.77 14.59 -7.21
C SER A 913 -53.94 14.32 -5.97
N SER A 914 -54.39 14.81 -4.82
CA SER A 914 -53.86 14.51 -3.49
C SER A 914 -55.00 14.00 -2.61
N ASP A 915 -54.77 12.89 -1.91
CA ASP A 915 -55.76 12.19 -1.10
C ASP A 915 -55.42 12.28 0.40
N SER A 916 -55.52 13.49 0.95
CA SER A 916 -55.44 13.71 2.40
C SER A 916 -56.74 13.26 3.09
N PRO A 917 -56.69 12.62 4.28
CA PRO A 917 -57.88 12.24 5.04
C PRO A 917 -58.82 13.43 5.28
N GLY A 918 -60.01 13.38 4.67
CA GLY A 918 -61.02 14.44 4.77
C GLY A 918 -60.85 15.62 3.80
N ASN A 919 -59.83 15.64 2.94
CA ASN A 919 -59.52 16.77 2.07
C ASN A 919 -58.90 16.35 0.73
N ASN A 920 -59.65 15.63 -0.10
CA ASN A 920 -59.18 15.24 -1.44
C ASN A 920 -59.18 16.44 -2.38
N MET A 921 -58.06 16.65 -3.05
CA MET A 921 -57.81 17.77 -3.95
C MET A 921 -57.50 17.25 -5.35
N ILE A 922 -58.03 17.94 -6.37
CA ILE A 922 -57.73 17.68 -7.79
C ILE A 922 -57.18 18.97 -8.40
N LEU A 923 -56.04 18.88 -9.07
CA LEU A 923 -55.37 20.03 -9.68
C LEU A 923 -56.16 20.51 -10.90
N ILE A 924 -56.26 21.82 -11.07
CA ILE A 924 -56.75 22.42 -12.31
C ILE A 924 -55.54 22.64 -13.23
N ASP A 925 -55.63 22.18 -14.48
CA ASP A 925 -54.56 22.24 -15.48
C ASP A 925 -54.09 23.70 -15.68
N PRO A 926 -52.79 24.01 -15.50
CA PRO A 926 -52.24 25.36 -15.72
C PRO A 926 -52.46 25.90 -17.13
N HIS A 927 -52.78 25.03 -18.09
CA HIS A 927 -53.09 25.40 -19.47
C HIS A 927 -54.60 25.40 -19.80
N SER A 928 -55.47 25.23 -18.81
CA SER A 928 -56.92 25.32 -18.97
C SER A 928 -57.39 26.76 -19.12
N SER A 929 -58.53 26.94 -19.78
CA SER A 929 -59.15 28.27 -19.90
C SER A 929 -59.56 28.83 -18.53
N GLN A 930 -59.97 27.93 -17.62
CA GLN A 930 -60.37 28.26 -16.26
C GLN A 930 -59.18 28.75 -15.42
N PHE A 931 -58.02 28.09 -15.51
CA PHE A 931 -56.81 28.55 -14.83
C PHE A 931 -56.38 29.93 -15.34
N ASN A 932 -56.34 30.14 -16.66
CA ASN A 932 -55.95 31.44 -17.23
C ASN A 932 -56.87 32.59 -16.79
N ALA A 933 -58.17 32.34 -16.69
CA ALA A 933 -59.11 33.33 -16.17
C ALA A 933 -58.79 33.67 -14.71
N ILE A 934 -58.52 32.66 -13.87
CA ILE A 934 -58.18 32.82 -12.47
C ILE A 934 -56.83 33.54 -12.31
N SER A 935 -55.76 33.06 -12.95
CA SER A 935 -54.41 33.62 -12.81
C SER A 935 -54.34 35.07 -13.30
N SER A 936 -55.16 35.47 -14.29
CA SER A 936 -55.23 36.86 -14.75
C SER A 936 -55.71 37.86 -13.67
N ILE A 937 -56.48 37.40 -12.69
CA ILE A 937 -56.93 38.21 -11.53
C ILE A 937 -55.77 38.40 -10.53
N PHE A 938 -54.82 37.48 -10.49
CA PHE A 938 -53.66 37.54 -9.60
C PHE A 938 -52.40 38.06 -10.31
N LYS A 939 -52.49 38.46 -11.58
CA LYS A 939 -51.32 38.78 -12.44
C LYS A 939 -50.38 39.86 -11.88
N ASP A 940 -50.94 40.82 -11.13
CA ASP A 940 -50.20 41.92 -10.53
C ASP A 940 -49.74 41.58 -9.09
N PHE A 941 -50.12 40.41 -8.56
CA PHE A 941 -49.87 39.97 -7.19
C PHE A 941 -48.90 38.77 -7.11
N GLU A 942 -49.00 37.81 -8.03
CA GLU A 942 -48.14 36.64 -8.10
C GLU A 942 -48.04 36.13 -9.54
N MET A 943 -46.91 35.53 -9.92
CA MET A 943 -46.74 34.99 -11.27
C MET A 943 -47.63 33.76 -11.49
N PRO A 944 -48.25 33.57 -12.68
CA PRO A 944 -49.12 32.41 -12.93
C PRO A 944 -48.49 31.05 -12.60
N SER A 945 -47.18 30.88 -12.80
CA SER A 945 -46.46 29.64 -12.46
C SER A 945 -46.37 29.37 -10.95
N GLU A 946 -46.51 30.38 -10.11
CA GLU A 946 -46.45 30.28 -8.64
C GLU A 946 -47.84 30.07 -7.99
N ILE A 947 -48.91 30.05 -8.79
CA ILE A 947 -50.29 29.90 -8.30
C ILE A 947 -50.72 28.43 -8.35
N LEU A 948 -51.11 27.88 -7.21
CA LEU A 948 -51.72 26.55 -7.13
C LEU A 948 -53.25 26.67 -7.13
N VAL A 949 -53.90 26.25 -8.22
CA VAL A 949 -55.37 26.22 -8.31
C VAL A 949 -55.84 24.76 -8.29
N TYR A 950 -56.74 24.43 -7.36
CA TYR A 950 -57.24 23.08 -7.17
C TYR A 950 -58.73 23.08 -6.83
N ALA A 951 -59.38 21.93 -6.94
CA ALA A 951 -60.76 21.74 -6.54
C ALA A 951 -60.93 20.58 -5.56
N ASN A 952 -61.94 20.67 -4.70
CA ASN A 952 -62.34 19.55 -3.85
C ASN A 952 -63.22 18.53 -4.59
N ARG A 953 -63.63 17.44 -3.93
CA ARG A 953 -64.56 16.43 -4.52
C ARG A 953 -65.87 17.01 -5.06
N LEU A 954 -66.35 18.11 -4.50
CA LEU A 954 -67.56 18.82 -4.95
C LEU A 954 -67.28 19.80 -6.10
N ARG A 955 -66.05 19.80 -6.61
CA ARG A 955 -65.49 20.66 -7.67
C ARG A 955 -65.37 22.14 -7.30
N TYR A 956 -65.50 22.51 -6.03
CA TYR A 956 -65.32 23.90 -5.61
C TYR A 956 -63.87 24.32 -5.73
N ILE A 957 -63.64 25.44 -6.41
CA ILE A 957 -62.31 25.97 -6.70
C ILE A 957 -61.72 26.63 -5.46
N LYS A 958 -60.45 26.31 -5.20
CA LYS A 958 -59.60 26.91 -4.19
C LYS A 958 -58.27 27.31 -4.83
N ILE A 959 -57.67 28.35 -4.29
CA ILE A 959 -56.40 28.88 -4.74
C ILE A 959 -55.47 28.93 -3.54
N TYR A 960 -54.21 28.58 -3.76
CA TYR A 960 -53.15 28.72 -2.79
C TYR A 960 -51.97 29.42 -3.44
N LEU A 961 -51.47 30.47 -2.79
CA LEU A 961 -50.27 31.22 -3.15
C LEU A 961 -49.15 30.82 -2.17
N PRO A 962 -48.31 29.83 -2.52
CA PRO A 962 -47.44 29.20 -1.53
C PRO A 962 -46.34 30.11 -1.00
N ARG A 963 -45.83 31.02 -1.83
CA ARG A 963 -44.79 31.99 -1.44
C ARG A 963 -45.28 33.03 -0.42
N LEU A 964 -46.57 33.36 -0.48
CA LEU A 964 -47.23 34.32 0.41
C LEU A 964 -47.99 33.62 1.55
N GLU A 965 -48.08 32.29 1.51
CA GLU A 965 -48.87 31.46 2.43
C GLU A 965 -50.38 31.83 2.49
N LEU A 966 -50.93 32.42 1.42
CA LEU A 966 -52.33 32.87 1.37
C LEU A 966 -53.22 31.86 0.63
N ARG A 967 -54.41 31.60 1.17
CA ARG A 967 -55.42 30.72 0.60
C ARG A 967 -56.67 31.50 0.25
N PHE A 968 -57.19 31.27 -0.95
CA PHE A 968 -58.42 31.88 -1.41
C PHE A 968 -59.46 30.83 -1.76
N PHE A 969 -60.72 31.16 -1.50
CA PHE A 969 -61.87 30.40 -1.96
C PHE A 969 -62.89 31.36 -2.58
N ILE A 970 -63.78 30.83 -3.42
CA ILE A 970 -64.86 31.64 -3.97
C ILE A 970 -66.02 31.63 -2.98
N ASN A 971 -66.37 32.79 -2.45
CA ASN A 971 -67.42 32.94 -1.45
C ASN A 971 -68.82 33.03 -2.08
N ARG A 972 -69.84 33.28 -1.26
CA ARG A 972 -71.25 33.36 -1.71
C ARG A 972 -71.51 34.53 -2.67
N ASN A 973 -70.67 35.57 -2.64
CA ASN A 973 -70.77 36.72 -3.52
C ASN A 973 -70.04 36.51 -4.87
N HIS A 974 -69.58 35.28 -5.15
CA HIS A 974 -68.78 34.93 -6.32
C HIS A 974 -67.45 35.71 -6.40
N ARG A 975 -66.88 36.07 -5.24
CA ARG A 975 -65.60 36.77 -5.13
C ARG A 975 -64.57 35.87 -4.44
N PHE A 976 -63.29 36.12 -4.74
CA PHE A 976 -62.19 35.44 -4.06
C PHE A 976 -61.97 36.06 -2.69
N GLU A 977 -62.15 35.27 -1.65
CA GLU A 977 -61.93 35.66 -0.26
C GLU A 977 -60.69 34.97 0.28
N CYS A 978 -59.77 35.75 0.85
CA CYS A 978 -58.58 35.25 1.52
C CYS A 978 -58.92 34.74 2.91
N SER A 979 -58.58 33.49 3.20
CA SER A 979 -58.89 32.83 4.48
C SER A 979 -58.11 33.45 5.64
N GLU A 980 -56.84 33.81 5.41
CA GLU A 980 -55.93 34.34 6.43
C GLU A 980 -56.19 35.82 6.73
N LEU A 981 -56.57 36.61 5.72
CA LEU A 981 -56.80 38.05 5.85
C LEU A 981 -58.28 38.42 6.01
N SER A 982 -59.20 37.46 5.90
CA SER A 982 -60.65 37.68 5.95
C SER A 982 -61.12 38.83 5.04
N SER A 983 -60.51 38.94 3.86
CA SER A 983 -60.67 40.05 2.92
C SER A 983 -60.95 39.53 1.52
N GLU A 984 -61.84 40.21 0.78
CA GLU A 984 -62.18 39.88 -0.60
C GLU A 984 -61.28 40.63 -1.59
N ILE A 985 -60.99 40.01 -2.73
CA ILE A 985 -60.36 40.70 -3.87
C ILE A 985 -61.39 41.61 -4.53
N ASP A 986 -61.06 42.90 -4.62
CA ASP A 986 -61.91 43.90 -5.26
C ASP A 986 -62.08 43.61 -6.76
N PRO A 987 -63.31 43.56 -7.30
CA PRO A 987 -63.55 43.45 -8.73
C PRO A 987 -62.90 44.58 -9.55
N ASN A 988 -62.73 45.76 -8.95
CA ASN A 988 -61.95 46.85 -9.52
C ASN A 988 -60.52 46.82 -8.97
N GLN A 989 -59.65 46.07 -9.63
CA GLN A 989 -58.23 46.02 -9.31
C GLN A 989 -57.44 47.24 -9.83
N ASP A 990 -58.11 48.21 -10.45
CA ASP A 990 -57.51 49.47 -10.84
C ASP A 990 -57.73 50.52 -9.73
N ILE A 991 -56.64 50.82 -9.01
CA ILE A 991 -56.62 51.80 -7.91
C ILE A 991 -56.79 53.23 -8.46
N GLY A 992 -56.72 53.45 -9.78
CA GLY A 992 -57.03 54.71 -10.46
C GLY A 992 -56.12 55.91 -10.13
N THR A 993 -55.20 55.77 -9.15
CA THR A 993 -54.42 56.89 -8.59
C THR A 993 -52.91 56.60 -8.40
N CYS A 994 -52.43 55.40 -8.71
CA CYS A 994 -50.99 55.04 -8.64
C CYS A 994 -50.48 54.42 -9.95
N ILE A 995 -50.79 55.02 -11.09
CA ILE A 995 -50.36 54.50 -12.41
C ILE A 995 -48.85 54.78 -12.65
N SER A 996 -48.27 55.76 -11.96
CA SER A 996 -46.85 56.15 -12.12
C SER A 996 -45.83 55.32 -11.33
N THR A 997 -46.24 54.50 -10.35
CA THR A 997 -45.32 53.66 -9.55
C THR A 997 -45.11 52.25 -10.11
N LYS A 998 -45.87 51.84 -11.14
CA LYS A 998 -45.68 50.53 -11.81
C LYS A 998 -44.31 50.35 -12.49
N ASN A 999 -43.53 51.43 -12.67
CA ASN A 999 -42.20 51.38 -13.31
C ASN A 999 -41.02 51.69 -12.38
N GLN A 1000 -41.23 51.87 -11.07
CA GLN A 1000 -40.15 52.35 -10.18
C GLN A 1000 -40.25 51.84 -8.73
N SER A 1001 -40.51 50.55 -8.50
CA SER A 1001 -40.28 49.93 -7.19
C SER A 1001 -40.17 48.41 -7.32
N PHE A 1002 -39.03 47.94 -7.83
CA PHE A 1002 -38.62 46.53 -7.72
C PHE A 1002 -37.13 46.35 -7.42
N ASN A 1003 -36.45 47.40 -6.93
CA ASN A 1003 -35.02 47.32 -6.56
C ASN A 1003 -34.71 47.46 -5.07
N ASP A 1004 -35.66 47.81 -4.19
CA ASP A 1004 -35.36 48.07 -2.76
C ASP A 1004 -36.06 47.13 -1.77
N TRP A 1005 -36.37 45.90 -2.18
CA TRP A 1005 -36.66 44.80 -1.25
C TRP A 1005 -35.71 43.63 -1.52
N LYS A 1006 -34.49 43.75 -0.99
CA LYS A 1006 -33.58 42.65 -0.68
C LYS A 1006 -32.80 42.96 0.59
#